data_AF-A0A0K1S827-F1
#
_entry.id   AF-A0A0K1S827-F1
#
_cell.length_a   1.000
_cell.length_b   1.000
_cell.length_c   1.000
_cell.angle_alpha   90.00
_cell.angle_beta   90.00
_cell.angle_gamma   90.00
#
_symmetry.space_group_name_H-M   'P 1'
#
loop_
_entity.id
_entity.type
_entity.pdbx_description
1 polymer ?
#
loop_
_entity_poly.entity_id
_entity_poly.type
_entity_poly.pdbx_seq_one_letter_code
_entity_poly.pdbx_strand_id
1 'polypeptide(L)'
;MCAEAAKKVESGAEILILSDRTAPIDEKTSYIPPLLAVGAVHHHLIRSHLRLKASIVIDTAQCWSTHHFACLIGYGASAVCPYLALETIAQWWIEPRTQKLMENGKLEAISLEKALINYRKSVEAGLLKILSKMGISLLSSYHGAQIFEAIGLSADLVKLAFNGTTSRVGGLSIAEVAQEAIAFHSKAFPNLTAKKLENYGFVNYRPGGEYHMNSPEMAKALHKAVAAHSQGEGYDHYETYRQILQQRPVTALRDLLEFNSDRASIAIEAVESIESILQRFCTGGMSLGALGREAHETLAIAMNRIGGKSNSGEGGEDPIRYTSLSDVDEEGHSVTMPHLNGLKNGDTANSAIKQIASGRFGVTPEYLMSGKQLEIKMAQGAKPGEGGQLPGKKVSPYIAMLRRSKPGVTLISPPPHHDIYSIEDLAQLIYDLHQINPRAKVSVKLVAEIGIGTIAAGVAKANADIIQISGHDGGTGASPLSSIKHAGSPWELGVTEVHRMLMENQLRHRVILRADGGLKTGWDILMAALMGAEEFGFGSISMIAEGCIMARVCHTNNCPVGVATQQERLRARFPGIPAHVVNFFTLVAEETRQLLAKLGYHSLNEVIGRADLLKVRSDARLTKTESLNLDCLLNLPDGRSDRSWLQHEEVHSNGAVLDDDILADSEIKQAIEQQGTVSKTYRIVNTDRSVGARIAGVIAQKYGNDGFEGEIKLNFQGAAGQSFGAFNLPGVNLHLEGEANDYVGKGIYGGEIVILPPQNANYQPEDNAIIGNTCLYGATGGVLYANGRAGERFAVRNSTAKAVIEGAGDHLCEYMTGGVIVVLGSVGRNVGAGMTGGLAYILDPSLPEKLNPEIVKIQRVGTAAGAEQLKSLIEAHVERTNSPKGKLILANWDSYLGQFWQVVPPSEADSPEAQISAEKTLTSV
;
A
#
# COMPACT_ATOMS: atom_id res chain seq x y z
N MET A 1 -22.29 -3.32 -38.22
CA MET A 1 -21.23 -2.50 -37.60
C MET A 1 -19.82 -2.86 -38.07
N CYS A 2 -19.18 -3.98 -37.69
CA CYS A 2 -17.77 -4.24 -38.04
C CYS A 2 -17.47 -4.24 -39.55
N ALA A 3 -18.28 -4.93 -40.35
CA ALA A 3 -18.12 -4.95 -41.81
C ALA A 3 -18.32 -3.55 -42.45
N GLU A 4 -19.24 -2.76 -41.90
CA GLU A 4 -19.46 -1.38 -42.36
C GLU A 4 -18.29 -0.48 -42.02
N ALA A 5 -17.72 -0.61 -40.82
CA ALA A 5 -16.52 0.09 -40.41
C ALA A 5 -15.34 -0.24 -41.34
N ALA A 6 -15.12 -1.53 -41.63
CA ALA A 6 -14.09 -1.96 -42.58
C ALA A 6 -14.29 -1.34 -43.97
N LYS A 7 -15.51 -1.44 -44.52
CA LYS A 7 -15.85 -0.84 -45.82
C LYS A 7 -15.60 0.68 -45.87
N LYS A 8 -15.95 1.41 -44.81
CA LYS A 8 -15.70 2.85 -44.71
C LYS A 8 -14.21 3.17 -44.76
N VAL A 9 -13.40 2.42 -44.00
CA VAL A 9 -11.93 2.59 -44.00
C VAL A 9 -11.32 2.23 -45.36
N GLU A 10 -11.80 1.16 -45.99
CA GLU A 10 -11.38 0.80 -47.36
C GLU A 10 -11.73 1.89 -48.38
N SER A 11 -12.87 2.58 -48.20
CA SER A 11 -13.27 3.73 -49.02
C SER A 11 -12.55 5.04 -48.67
N GLY A 12 -11.56 5.02 -47.77
CA GLY A 12 -10.72 6.18 -47.44
C GLY A 12 -11.11 6.94 -46.17
N ALA A 13 -12.01 6.41 -45.33
CA ALA A 13 -12.31 7.05 -44.05
C ALA A 13 -11.14 6.89 -43.05
N GLU A 14 -10.60 8.01 -42.59
CA GLU A 14 -9.47 8.06 -41.63
C GLU A 14 -9.94 8.23 -40.17
N ILE A 15 -11.20 8.58 -39.95
CA ILE A 15 -11.81 8.68 -38.62
C ILE A 15 -13.16 7.98 -38.64
N LEU A 16 -13.33 7.01 -37.74
CA LEU A 16 -14.60 6.34 -37.49
C LEU A 16 -15.20 6.89 -36.20
N ILE A 17 -16.41 7.43 -36.29
CA ILE A 17 -17.19 7.86 -35.11
C ILE A 17 -18.24 6.78 -34.84
N LEU A 18 -18.07 6.04 -33.74
CA LEU A 18 -19.06 5.09 -33.26
C LEU A 18 -19.96 5.82 -32.25
N SER A 19 -21.24 5.97 -32.60
CA SER A 19 -22.16 6.84 -31.85
C SER A 19 -23.50 6.19 -31.58
N ASP A 20 -23.92 6.20 -30.31
CA ASP A 20 -25.22 5.69 -29.84
C ASP A 20 -26.35 6.73 -29.94
N ARG A 21 -26.09 7.91 -30.54
CA ARG A 21 -27.11 8.93 -30.87
C ARG A 21 -27.34 9.14 -32.38
N THR A 22 -26.76 8.28 -33.23
CA THR A 22 -26.97 8.35 -34.69
C THR A 22 -28.35 7.87 -35.12
N ALA A 23 -28.92 6.92 -34.38
CA ALA A 23 -30.33 6.55 -34.42
C ALA A 23 -30.96 6.90 -33.06
N PRO A 24 -32.25 7.29 -33.02
CA PRO A 24 -32.93 7.51 -31.75
C PRO A 24 -32.96 6.21 -30.95
N ILE A 25 -32.53 6.27 -29.68
CA ILE A 25 -32.84 5.21 -28.72
C ILE A 25 -34.28 5.46 -28.28
N ASP A 26 -35.17 4.54 -28.66
CA ASP A 26 -36.61 4.62 -28.44
C ASP A 26 -37.16 3.24 -28.06
N GLU A 27 -38.48 3.10 -27.94
CA GLU A 27 -39.13 1.82 -27.61
C GLU A 27 -38.75 0.62 -28.51
N LYS A 28 -38.27 0.85 -29.73
CA LYS A 28 -37.96 -0.18 -30.73
C LYS A 28 -36.46 -0.37 -30.97
N THR A 29 -35.64 0.57 -30.49
CA THR A 29 -34.21 0.62 -30.78
C THR A 29 -33.41 0.65 -29.49
N SER A 30 -32.54 -0.35 -29.32
CA SER A 30 -31.55 -0.40 -28.25
C SER A 30 -30.15 -0.05 -28.79
N TYR A 31 -29.15 -0.05 -27.92
CA TYR A 31 -27.77 0.30 -28.24
C TYR A 31 -26.82 -0.87 -28.01
N ILE A 32 -25.70 -0.89 -28.72
CA ILE A 32 -24.57 -1.77 -28.41
C ILE A 32 -23.75 -1.06 -27.33
N PRO A 33 -23.44 -1.69 -26.19
CA PRO A 33 -22.58 -1.09 -25.18
C PRO A 33 -21.27 -0.56 -25.81
N PRO A 34 -20.85 0.68 -25.52
CA PRO A 34 -19.77 1.34 -26.26
C PRO A 34 -18.44 0.60 -26.15
N LEU A 35 -18.19 -0.06 -25.00
CA LEU A 35 -17.01 -0.89 -24.80
C LEU A 35 -16.98 -2.11 -25.73
N LEU A 36 -18.11 -2.81 -25.87
CA LEU A 36 -18.26 -3.92 -26.81
C LEU A 36 -18.12 -3.42 -28.25
N ALA A 37 -18.72 -2.27 -28.57
CA ALA A 37 -18.66 -1.69 -29.91
C ALA A 37 -17.23 -1.35 -30.33
N VAL A 38 -16.49 -0.60 -29.49
CA VAL A 38 -15.11 -0.21 -29.80
C VAL A 38 -14.19 -1.40 -29.91
N GLY A 39 -14.27 -2.34 -28.96
CA GLY A 39 -13.42 -3.53 -28.96
C GLY A 39 -13.65 -4.41 -30.19
N ALA A 40 -14.92 -4.67 -30.53
CA ALA A 40 -15.27 -5.45 -31.71
C ALA A 40 -14.76 -4.82 -33.02
N VAL A 41 -14.94 -3.51 -33.19
CA VAL A 41 -14.44 -2.78 -34.37
C VAL A 41 -12.91 -2.76 -34.38
N HIS A 42 -12.28 -2.45 -33.24
CA HIS A 42 -10.82 -2.41 -33.09
C HIS A 42 -10.17 -3.72 -33.53
N HIS A 43 -10.57 -4.85 -32.94
CA HIS A 43 -10.01 -6.16 -33.29
C HIS A 43 -10.40 -6.62 -34.69
N HIS A 44 -11.59 -6.27 -35.19
CA HIS A 44 -11.95 -6.57 -36.58
C HIS A 44 -11.06 -5.82 -37.57
N LEU A 45 -10.82 -4.53 -37.37
CA LEU A 45 -9.92 -3.75 -38.22
C LEU A 45 -8.48 -4.25 -38.15
N ILE A 46 -8.03 -4.78 -37.00
CA ILE A 46 -6.71 -5.44 -36.89
C ILE A 46 -6.67 -6.68 -37.78
N ARG A 47 -7.67 -7.57 -37.64
CA ARG A 47 -7.77 -8.81 -38.42
C ARG A 47 -7.85 -8.56 -39.93
N SER A 48 -8.44 -7.44 -40.34
CA SER A 48 -8.55 -7.05 -41.75
C SER A 48 -7.38 -6.18 -42.24
N HIS A 49 -6.32 -5.96 -41.45
CA HIS A 49 -5.18 -5.09 -41.78
C HIS A 49 -5.57 -3.62 -42.10
N LEU A 50 -6.66 -3.14 -41.50
CA LEU A 50 -7.19 -1.78 -41.68
C LEU A 50 -6.95 -0.87 -40.46
N ARG A 51 -6.56 -1.43 -39.30
CA ARG A 51 -6.51 -0.67 -38.03
C ARG A 51 -5.60 0.56 -38.07
N LEU A 52 -4.48 0.50 -38.79
CA LEU A 52 -3.53 1.62 -38.89
C LEU A 52 -4.02 2.75 -39.82
N LYS A 53 -5.09 2.53 -40.59
CA LYS A 53 -5.61 3.50 -41.55
C LYS A 53 -6.63 4.47 -40.96
N ALA A 54 -7.12 4.22 -39.74
CA ALA A 54 -8.14 5.07 -39.14
C ALA A 54 -8.05 5.16 -37.61
N SER A 55 -8.47 6.29 -37.06
CA SER A 55 -8.76 6.47 -35.64
C SER A 55 -10.20 6.12 -35.31
N ILE A 56 -10.47 5.68 -34.07
CA ILE A 56 -11.83 5.36 -33.61
C ILE A 56 -12.20 6.35 -32.50
N VAL A 57 -13.27 7.13 -32.71
CA VAL A 57 -13.84 8.05 -31.73
C VAL A 57 -15.15 7.46 -31.21
N ILE A 58 -15.33 7.45 -29.90
CA ILE A 58 -16.54 6.97 -29.25
C ILE A 58 -17.37 8.15 -28.79
N ASP A 59 -18.57 8.29 -29.33
CA ASP A 59 -19.53 9.33 -28.97
C ASP A 59 -20.72 8.67 -28.27
N THR A 60 -20.73 8.68 -26.93
CA THR A 60 -21.59 7.78 -26.15
C THR A 60 -22.27 8.43 -24.95
N ALA A 61 -23.50 7.98 -24.68
CA ALA A 61 -24.18 8.23 -23.42
C ALA A 61 -23.61 7.44 -22.23
N GLN A 62 -23.06 6.25 -22.47
CA GLN A 62 -22.66 5.30 -21.40
C GLN A 62 -21.19 5.45 -20.99
N CYS A 63 -20.71 6.69 -20.83
CA CYS A 63 -19.36 6.98 -20.33
C CYS A 63 -19.37 8.20 -19.42
N TRP A 64 -19.05 8.02 -18.14
CA TRP A 64 -19.03 9.13 -17.16
C TRP A 64 -17.91 9.02 -16.13
N SER A 65 -17.44 7.81 -15.82
CA SER A 65 -16.41 7.57 -14.79
C SER A 65 -15.02 7.42 -15.42
N THR A 66 -13.98 7.65 -14.61
CA THR A 66 -12.58 7.49 -15.02
C THR A 66 -12.29 6.10 -15.59
N HIS A 67 -12.89 5.06 -15.01
CA HIS A 67 -12.74 3.68 -15.46
C HIS A 67 -13.37 3.44 -16.85
N HIS A 68 -14.51 4.09 -17.16
CA HIS A 68 -15.13 3.95 -18.48
C HIS A 68 -14.21 4.48 -19.58
N PHE A 69 -13.62 5.67 -19.38
CA PHE A 69 -12.64 6.21 -20.34
C PHE A 69 -11.43 5.28 -20.48
N ALA A 70 -10.90 4.78 -19.37
CA ALA A 70 -9.76 3.87 -19.39
C ALA A 70 -10.09 2.59 -20.19
N CYS A 71 -11.25 1.96 -19.96
CA CYS A 71 -11.68 0.79 -20.72
C CYS A 71 -11.80 1.12 -22.21
N LEU A 72 -12.52 2.18 -22.58
CA LEU A 72 -12.70 2.54 -23.99
C LEU A 72 -11.36 2.74 -24.72
N ILE A 73 -10.42 3.45 -24.09
CA ILE A 73 -9.09 3.70 -24.65
C ILE A 73 -8.25 2.42 -24.68
N GLY A 74 -8.23 1.66 -23.59
CA GLY A 74 -7.48 0.41 -23.49
C GLY A 74 -7.92 -0.66 -24.50
N TYR A 75 -9.17 -0.60 -24.97
CA TYR A 75 -9.73 -1.46 -26.01
C TYR A 75 -9.86 -0.80 -27.39
N GLY A 76 -9.22 0.36 -27.59
CA GLY A 76 -8.92 0.86 -28.93
C GLY A 76 -9.49 2.21 -29.33
N ALA A 77 -10.22 2.91 -28.46
CA ALA A 77 -10.67 4.28 -28.71
C ALA A 77 -9.49 5.26 -28.71
N SER A 78 -9.42 6.11 -29.73
CA SER A 78 -8.47 7.22 -29.81
C SER A 78 -8.98 8.46 -29.06
N ALA A 79 -10.30 8.66 -29.00
CA ALA A 79 -10.94 9.74 -28.25
C ALA A 79 -12.36 9.34 -27.82
N VAL A 80 -12.89 10.02 -26.80
CA VAL A 80 -14.23 9.78 -26.25
C VAL A 80 -14.97 11.10 -26.08
N CYS A 81 -16.19 11.20 -26.64
CA CYS A 81 -17.17 12.24 -26.39
C CYS A 81 -18.27 11.69 -25.46
N PRO A 82 -18.24 12.01 -24.15
CA PRO A 82 -19.18 11.51 -23.15
C PRO A 82 -20.45 12.38 -23.10
N TYR A 83 -21.18 12.51 -24.21
CA TYR A 83 -22.15 13.60 -24.37
C TYR A 83 -23.22 13.66 -23.28
N LEU A 84 -23.73 12.51 -22.80
CA LEU A 84 -24.78 12.49 -21.78
C LEU A 84 -24.23 12.85 -20.39
N ALA A 85 -22.94 12.58 -20.12
CA ALA A 85 -22.32 13.02 -18.87
C ALA A 85 -22.17 14.54 -18.84
N LEU A 86 -21.76 15.15 -19.96
CA LEU A 86 -21.69 16.61 -20.10
C LEU A 86 -23.08 17.25 -19.96
N GLU A 87 -24.10 16.68 -20.60
CA GLU A 87 -25.48 17.11 -20.46
C GLU A 87 -25.97 16.98 -19.00
N THR A 88 -25.64 15.86 -18.33
CA THR A 88 -25.99 15.65 -16.92
C THR A 88 -25.39 16.72 -16.01
N ILE A 89 -24.16 17.17 -16.30
CA ILE A 89 -23.52 18.27 -15.55
C ILE A 89 -24.23 19.59 -15.81
N ALA A 90 -24.61 19.87 -17.06
CA ALA A 90 -25.37 21.07 -17.40
C ALA A 90 -26.72 21.11 -16.69
N GLN A 91 -27.47 19.99 -16.71
CA GLN A 91 -28.74 19.85 -15.99
C GLN A 91 -28.55 19.96 -14.47
N TRP A 92 -27.53 19.31 -13.91
CA TRP A 92 -27.20 19.43 -12.48
C TRP A 92 -26.93 20.88 -12.09
N TRP A 93 -26.21 21.63 -12.93
CA TRP A 93 -25.87 23.01 -12.66
C TRP A 93 -27.12 23.92 -12.71
N ILE A 94 -27.96 23.80 -13.73
CA ILE A 94 -29.17 24.63 -13.92
C ILE A 94 -30.25 24.33 -12.87
N GLU A 95 -30.27 23.12 -12.29
CA GLU A 95 -31.26 22.68 -11.32
C GLU A 95 -31.42 23.71 -10.16
N PRO A 96 -32.65 24.19 -9.86
CA PRO A 96 -32.87 25.25 -8.86
C PRO A 96 -32.31 24.92 -7.47
N ARG A 97 -32.31 23.64 -7.10
CA ARG A 97 -31.73 23.18 -5.84
C ARG A 97 -30.21 23.41 -5.79
N THR A 98 -29.50 23.17 -6.89
CA THR A 98 -28.05 23.37 -6.98
C THR A 98 -27.74 24.86 -6.89
N GLN A 99 -28.46 25.70 -7.64
CA GLN A 99 -28.31 27.15 -7.60
C GLN A 99 -28.51 27.69 -6.17
N LYS A 100 -29.57 27.25 -5.48
CA LYS A 100 -29.82 27.64 -4.08
C LYS A 100 -28.72 27.19 -3.11
N LEU A 101 -28.07 26.05 -3.36
CA LEU A 101 -26.93 25.58 -2.55
C LEU A 101 -25.67 26.42 -2.81
N MET A 102 -25.49 26.94 -4.03
CA MET A 102 -24.41 27.87 -4.34
C MET A 102 -24.67 29.24 -3.71
N GLU A 103 -25.89 29.78 -3.84
CA GLU A 103 -26.30 31.07 -3.28
C GLU A 103 -26.15 31.13 -1.76
N ASN A 104 -26.46 30.04 -1.05
CA ASN A 104 -26.35 29.98 0.41
C ASN A 104 -24.98 29.51 0.93
N GLY A 105 -23.99 29.34 0.04
CA GLY A 105 -22.62 28.96 0.38
C GLY A 105 -22.43 27.52 0.87
N LYS A 106 -23.44 26.64 0.73
CA LYS A 106 -23.29 25.20 1.03
C LYS A 106 -22.56 24.42 -0.07
N LEU A 107 -22.51 24.99 -1.26
CA LEU A 107 -21.72 24.55 -2.40
C LEU A 107 -20.92 25.74 -2.94
N GLU A 108 -19.72 25.49 -3.47
CA GLU A 108 -18.94 26.54 -4.13
C GLU A 108 -19.70 27.10 -5.34
N ALA A 109 -19.83 28.43 -5.41
CA ALA A 109 -20.47 29.10 -6.53
C ALA A 109 -19.52 29.11 -7.75
N ILE A 110 -19.87 28.35 -8.78
CA ILE A 110 -19.08 28.20 -10.00
C ILE A 110 -19.95 28.37 -11.25
N SER A 111 -19.36 28.78 -12.37
CA SER A 111 -20.06 28.82 -13.67
C SER A 111 -20.24 27.41 -14.26
N LEU A 112 -21.18 27.26 -15.20
CA LEU A 112 -21.37 26.03 -15.96
C LEU A 112 -20.07 25.60 -16.68
N GLU A 113 -19.39 26.55 -17.33
CA GLU A 113 -18.11 26.32 -17.99
C GLU A 113 -17.08 25.75 -17.02
N LYS A 114 -16.97 26.34 -15.82
CA LYS A 114 -16.06 25.85 -14.77
C LYS A 114 -16.43 24.44 -14.31
N ALA A 115 -17.71 24.11 -14.18
CA ALA A 115 -18.16 22.77 -13.84
C ALA A 115 -17.76 21.73 -14.89
N LEU A 116 -17.93 22.04 -16.19
CA LEU A 116 -17.52 21.17 -17.29
C LEU A 116 -15.99 21.00 -17.36
N ILE A 117 -15.23 22.08 -17.15
CA ILE A 117 -13.75 22.03 -17.07
C ILE A 117 -13.30 21.17 -15.88
N ASN A 118 -13.95 21.31 -14.72
CA ASN A 118 -13.62 20.51 -13.54
C ASN A 118 -13.88 19.02 -13.78
N TYR A 119 -14.96 18.67 -14.49
CA TYR A 119 -15.23 17.28 -14.88
C TYR A 119 -14.13 16.73 -15.81
N ARG A 120 -13.75 17.47 -16.86
CA ARG A 120 -12.66 17.08 -17.76
C ARG A 120 -11.36 16.86 -16.98
N LYS A 121 -10.96 17.81 -16.13
CA LYS A 121 -9.75 17.69 -15.29
C LYS A 121 -9.79 16.47 -14.38
N SER A 122 -10.97 16.13 -13.84
CA SER A 122 -11.15 14.94 -13.01
C SER A 122 -10.96 13.65 -13.81
N VAL A 123 -11.43 13.61 -15.06
CA VAL A 123 -11.20 12.48 -15.98
C VAL A 123 -9.72 12.37 -16.35
N GLU A 124 -9.07 13.47 -16.73
CA GLU A 124 -7.64 13.51 -17.08
C GLU A 124 -6.76 13.03 -15.93
N ALA A 125 -6.95 13.58 -14.72
CA ALA A 125 -6.22 13.13 -13.53
C ALA A 125 -6.54 11.67 -13.17
N GLY A 126 -7.78 11.23 -13.39
CA GLY A 126 -8.21 9.86 -13.20
C GLY A 126 -7.56 8.87 -14.17
N LEU A 127 -7.38 9.26 -15.44
CA LEU A 127 -6.66 8.46 -16.43
C LEU A 127 -5.18 8.36 -16.06
N LEU A 128 -4.52 9.49 -15.78
CA LEU A 128 -3.12 9.49 -15.34
C LEU A 128 -2.89 8.59 -14.12
N LYS A 129 -3.83 8.61 -13.16
CA LYS A 129 -3.83 7.69 -12.02
C LYS A 129 -3.95 6.23 -12.43
N ILE A 130 -4.85 5.88 -13.36
CA ILE A 130 -5.02 4.48 -13.81
C ILE A 130 -3.77 4.00 -14.55
N LEU A 131 -3.19 4.83 -15.42
CA LEU A 131 -1.96 4.54 -16.14
C LEU A 131 -0.78 4.29 -15.18
N SER A 132 -0.63 5.15 -14.17
CA SER A 132 0.48 5.05 -13.21
C SER A 132 0.43 3.79 -12.35
N LYS A 133 -0.73 3.13 -12.20
CA LYS A 133 -0.85 1.87 -11.45
C LYS A 133 0.04 0.76 -12.00
N MET A 134 0.33 0.80 -13.30
CA MET A 134 1.18 -0.15 -14.01
C MET A 134 2.50 0.49 -14.47
N GLY A 135 2.86 1.67 -13.94
CA GLY A 135 4.06 2.39 -14.35
C GLY A 135 4.02 2.97 -15.77
N ILE A 136 2.85 3.07 -16.39
CA ILE A 136 2.71 3.60 -17.75
C ILE A 136 2.64 5.13 -17.70
N SER A 137 3.47 5.81 -18.50
CA SER A 137 3.47 7.28 -18.56
C SER A 137 2.60 7.85 -19.68
N LEU A 138 2.47 7.16 -20.81
CA LEU A 138 1.84 7.68 -22.03
C LEU A 138 0.49 7.01 -22.33
N LEU A 139 -0.52 7.83 -22.63
CA LEU A 139 -1.83 7.35 -23.07
C LEU A 139 -1.76 6.60 -24.41
N SER A 140 -0.83 6.99 -25.30
CA SER A 140 -0.58 6.29 -26.56
C SER A 140 -0.07 4.87 -26.36
N SER A 141 0.73 4.61 -25.31
CA SER A 141 1.17 3.26 -24.96
C SER A 141 0.06 2.44 -24.29
N TYR A 142 -0.84 3.11 -23.55
CA TYR A 142 -2.00 2.47 -22.93
C TYR A 142 -3.11 2.13 -23.95
N HIS A 143 -3.20 2.90 -25.04
CA HIS A 143 -4.16 2.70 -26.13
C HIS A 143 -4.03 1.32 -26.76
N GLY A 144 -5.09 0.51 -26.68
CA GLY A 144 -5.09 -0.86 -27.21
C GLY A 144 -4.28 -1.88 -26.39
N ALA A 145 -3.67 -1.49 -25.26
CA ALA A 145 -2.83 -2.38 -24.46
C ALA A 145 -3.61 -3.40 -23.62
N GLN A 146 -4.91 -3.19 -23.41
CA GLN A 146 -5.79 -4.09 -22.65
C GLN A 146 -5.28 -4.39 -21.22
N ILE A 147 -4.90 -3.36 -20.45
CA ILE A 147 -4.46 -3.48 -19.05
C ILE A 147 -5.65 -3.73 -18.11
N PHE A 148 -6.32 -4.87 -18.32
CA PHE A 148 -7.52 -5.28 -17.62
C PHE A 148 -7.60 -6.81 -17.53
N GLU A 149 -8.29 -7.29 -16.50
CA GLU A 149 -8.73 -8.68 -16.38
C GLU A 149 -10.27 -8.70 -16.45
N ALA A 150 -10.84 -9.62 -17.23
CA ALA A 150 -12.29 -9.81 -17.30
C ALA A 150 -12.73 -10.91 -16.34
N ILE A 151 -13.73 -10.62 -15.49
CA ILE A 151 -14.34 -11.61 -14.59
C ILE A 151 -15.82 -11.70 -14.95
N GLY A 152 -16.27 -12.89 -15.36
CA GLY A 152 -17.68 -13.12 -15.70
C GLY A 152 -18.03 -12.91 -17.18
N LEU A 153 -17.07 -12.95 -18.12
CA LEU A 153 -17.34 -12.89 -19.57
C LEU A 153 -16.99 -14.22 -20.25
N SER A 154 -17.82 -14.66 -21.19
CA SER A 154 -17.55 -15.87 -21.98
C SER A 154 -16.33 -15.73 -22.87
N ALA A 155 -15.68 -16.85 -23.16
CA ALA A 155 -14.53 -16.91 -24.07
C ALA A 155 -14.87 -16.39 -25.48
N ASP A 156 -16.08 -16.68 -25.99
CA ASP A 156 -16.51 -16.22 -27.30
C ASP A 156 -16.70 -14.70 -27.37
N LEU A 157 -17.27 -14.10 -26.32
CA LEU A 157 -17.41 -12.64 -26.21
C LEU A 157 -16.03 -11.97 -26.14
N VAL A 158 -15.13 -12.51 -25.32
CA VAL A 158 -13.75 -12.03 -25.20
C VAL A 158 -13.04 -12.13 -26.56
N LYS A 159 -13.11 -13.27 -27.25
CA LYS A 159 -12.51 -13.45 -28.57
C LYS A 159 -13.06 -12.49 -29.63
N LEU A 160 -14.35 -12.17 -29.56
CA LEU A 160 -14.99 -11.24 -30.49
C LEU A 160 -14.44 -9.81 -30.35
N ALA A 161 -14.38 -9.30 -29.11
CA ALA A 161 -14.24 -7.87 -28.85
C ALA A 161 -13.10 -7.46 -27.92
N PHE A 162 -12.47 -8.39 -27.20
CA PHE A 162 -11.44 -8.14 -26.18
C PHE A 162 -10.31 -9.18 -26.30
N ASN A 163 -9.90 -9.47 -27.54
CA ASN A 163 -9.05 -10.62 -27.83
C ASN A 163 -7.66 -10.43 -27.22
N GLY A 164 -7.28 -11.36 -26.33
CA GLY A 164 -6.03 -11.30 -25.54
C GLY A 164 -6.27 -11.04 -24.06
N THR A 165 -7.45 -10.57 -23.65
CA THR A 165 -7.80 -10.40 -22.24
C THR A 165 -8.10 -11.74 -21.58
N THR A 166 -7.49 -12.00 -20.43
CA THR A 166 -7.79 -13.19 -19.62
C THR A 166 -9.20 -13.09 -19.03
N SER A 167 -9.98 -14.20 -19.12
CA SER A 167 -11.23 -14.36 -18.37
C SER A 167 -11.38 -15.79 -17.82
N ARG A 168 -10.86 -16.00 -16.61
CA ARG A 168 -10.65 -17.34 -16.02
C ARG A 168 -11.92 -18.08 -15.67
N VAL A 169 -12.99 -17.35 -15.37
CA VAL A 169 -14.23 -17.92 -14.84
C VAL A 169 -15.34 -18.07 -15.88
N GLY A 170 -15.10 -17.70 -17.14
CA GLY A 170 -16.17 -17.65 -18.15
C GLY A 170 -17.33 -16.72 -17.74
N GLY A 171 -18.50 -16.88 -18.35
CA GLY A 171 -19.70 -16.13 -17.97
C GLY A 171 -20.47 -15.61 -19.19
N LEU A 172 -20.81 -14.31 -19.18
CA LEU A 172 -21.79 -13.73 -20.09
C LEU A 172 -21.43 -13.92 -21.57
N SER A 173 -22.38 -14.44 -22.32
CA SER A 173 -22.48 -14.43 -23.77
C SER A 173 -22.96 -13.07 -24.30
N ILE A 174 -22.87 -12.89 -25.62
CA ILE A 174 -23.41 -11.68 -26.28
C ILE A 174 -24.91 -11.53 -26.02
N ALA A 175 -25.66 -12.65 -26.02
CA ALA A 175 -27.10 -12.63 -25.80
C ALA A 175 -27.45 -12.18 -24.38
N GLU A 176 -26.72 -12.63 -23.37
CA GLU A 176 -26.92 -12.21 -21.97
C GLU A 176 -26.53 -10.75 -21.75
N VAL A 177 -25.45 -10.26 -22.40
CA VAL A 177 -25.12 -8.82 -22.39
C VAL A 177 -26.25 -7.99 -23.03
N ALA A 178 -26.84 -8.48 -24.13
CA ALA A 178 -27.97 -7.81 -24.76
C ALA A 178 -29.21 -7.79 -23.85
N GLN A 179 -29.50 -8.88 -23.15
CA GLN A 179 -30.60 -8.95 -22.18
C GLN A 179 -30.43 -7.93 -21.04
N GLU A 180 -29.20 -7.76 -20.53
CA GLU A 180 -28.91 -6.74 -19.50
C GLU A 180 -29.14 -5.32 -20.04
N ALA A 181 -28.71 -5.02 -21.27
CA ALA A 181 -28.99 -3.72 -21.89
C ALA A 181 -30.50 -3.50 -22.11
N ILE A 182 -31.24 -4.53 -22.52
CA ILE A 182 -32.70 -4.51 -22.69
C ILE A 182 -33.42 -4.33 -21.35
N ALA A 183 -32.89 -4.87 -20.25
CA ALA A 183 -33.48 -4.69 -18.93
C ALA A 183 -33.47 -3.22 -18.49
N PHE A 184 -32.40 -2.47 -18.76
CA PHE A 184 -32.36 -1.02 -18.54
C PHE A 184 -33.26 -0.26 -19.51
N HIS A 185 -33.27 -0.66 -20.78
CA HIS A 185 -34.14 -0.09 -21.81
C HIS A 185 -35.63 -0.21 -21.43
N SER A 186 -36.05 -1.38 -20.97
CA SER A 186 -37.42 -1.66 -20.54
C SER A 186 -37.86 -0.87 -19.30
N LYS A 187 -36.92 -0.37 -18.49
CA LYS A 187 -37.23 0.56 -17.39
C LYS A 187 -37.48 1.99 -17.88
N ALA A 188 -36.93 2.36 -19.05
CA ALA A 188 -37.03 3.70 -19.62
C ALA A 188 -38.16 3.85 -20.64
N PHE A 189 -38.50 2.80 -21.38
CA PHE A 189 -39.45 2.82 -22.50
C PHE A 189 -40.59 1.78 -22.34
N PRO A 190 -41.77 2.01 -22.96
CA PRO A 190 -42.15 3.17 -23.78
C PRO A 190 -42.44 4.43 -22.97
N ASN A 191 -42.80 4.28 -21.69
CA ASN A 191 -43.07 5.39 -20.78
C ASN A 191 -42.18 5.29 -19.54
N LEU A 192 -41.42 6.34 -19.26
CA LEU A 192 -40.66 6.46 -18.03
C LEU A 192 -41.63 6.66 -16.85
N THR A 193 -41.88 5.60 -16.10
CA THR A 193 -42.78 5.63 -14.93
C THR A 193 -42.11 6.20 -13.69
N ALA A 194 -40.77 6.15 -13.63
CA ALA A 194 -39.99 6.64 -12.51
C ALA A 194 -39.72 8.15 -12.61
N LYS A 195 -39.99 8.89 -11.54
CA LYS A 195 -39.73 10.34 -11.45
C LYS A 195 -38.25 10.69 -11.24
N LYS A 196 -37.42 9.71 -10.88
CA LYS A 196 -35.99 9.85 -10.55
C LYS A 196 -35.26 8.55 -10.89
N LEU A 197 -33.95 8.64 -11.13
CA LEU A 197 -33.11 7.46 -11.26
C LEU A 197 -33.16 6.59 -9.99
N GLU A 198 -33.18 5.27 -10.20
CA GLU A 198 -33.14 4.28 -9.13
C GLU A 198 -31.81 4.34 -8.38
N ASN A 199 -31.85 4.28 -7.04
CA ASN A 199 -30.65 4.24 -6.21
C ASN A 199 -30.44 2.82 -5.69
N TYR A 200 -29.61 2.06 -6.40
CA TYR A 200 -29.30 0.67 -6.09
C TYR A 200 -28.44 0.47 -4.84
N GLY A 201 -27.88 1.51 -4.21
CA GLY A 201 -27.06 1.32 -3.00
C GLY A 201 -25.66 0.71 -3.24
N PHE A 202 -25.06 0.86 -4.42
CA PHE A 202 -23.74 0.28 -4.74
C PHE A 202 -22.58 0.76 -3.84
N VAL A 203 -22.67 1.98 -3.29
CA VAL A 203 -21.60 2.58 -2.47
C VAL A 203 -21.83 2.38 -0.97
N ASN A 204 -23.06 2.58 -0.52
CA ASN A 204 -23.47 2.45 0.88
C ASN A 204 -24.73 1.59 0.94
N TYR A 205 -24.80 0.76 1.98
CA TYR A 205 -25.96 -0.08 2.27
C TYR A 205 -27.26 0.75 2.25
N ARG A 206 -28.29 0.21 1.57
CA ARG A 206 -29.65 0.73 1.57
C ARG A 206 -30.64 -0.43 1.65
N PRO A 207 -31.73 -0.29 2.43
CA PRO A 207 -32.83 -1.25 2.37
C PRO A 207 -33.34 -1.42 0.93
N GLY A 208 -33.47 -2.68 0.47
CA GLY A 208 -33.95 -3.01 -0.88
C GLY A 208 -32.96 -2.72 -2.03
N GLY A 209 -31.72 -2.33 -1.73
CA GLY A 209 -30.66 -2.16 -2.72
C GLY A 209 -29.78 -3.40 -2.88
N GLU A 210 -28.63 -3.20 -3.53
CA GLU A 210 -27.55 -4.17 -3.67
C GLU A 210 -27.10 -4.72 -2.31
N TYR A 211 -26.77 -6.01 -2.28
CA TYR A 211 -26.31 -6.66 -1.06
C TYR A 211 -24.91 -6.17 -0.65
N HIS A 212 -24.68 -6.04 0.65
CA HIS A 212 -23.35 -5.76 1.21
C HIS A 212 -23.05 -6.77 2.31
N MET A 213 -21.93 -7.47 2.17
CA MET A 213 -21.38 -8.37 3.20
C MET A 213 -21.23 -7.69 4.58
N ASN A 214 -21.03 -6.37 4.58
CA ASN A 214 -20.95 -5.55 5.77
C ASN A 214 -22.15 -4.60 5.86
N SER A 215 -23.09 -4.90 6.76
CA SER A 215 -24.26 -4.07 7.06
C SER A 215 -24.33 -3.70 8.55
N PRO A 216 -25.07 -2.63 8.92
CA PRO A 216 -25.28 -2.29 10.32
C PRO A 216 -25.99 -3.38 11.13
N GLU A 217 -26.85 -4.18 10.49
CA GLU A 217 -27.55 -5.30 11.12
C GLU A 217 -26.59 -6.43 11.48
N MET A 218 -25.76 -6.85 10.53
CA MET A 218 -24.71 -7.86 10.75
C MET A 218 -23.75 -7.40 11.86
N ALA A 219 -23.33 -6.13 11.84
CA ALA A 219 -22.44 -5.59 12.87
C ALA A 219 -23.07 -5.66 14.27
N LYS A 220 -24.36 -5.31 14.40
CA LYS A 220 -25.09 -5.42 15.68
C LYS A 220 -25.20 -6.86 16.17
N ALA A 221 -25.46 -7.82 15.26
CA ALA A 221 -25.53 -9.24 15.62
C ALA A 221 -24.17 -9.73 16.16
N LEU A 222 -23.08 -9.37 15.48
CA LEU A 222 -21.74 -9.72 15.94
C LEU A 222 -21.37 -9.07 17.28
N HIS A 223 -21.68 -7.77 17.47
CA HIS A 223 -21.42 -7.09 18.75
C HIS A 223 -22.10 -7.80 19.93
N LYS A 224 -23.34 -8.28 19.75
CA LYS A 224 -24.05 -9.05 20.77
C LYS A 224 -23.36 -10.39 21.05
N ALA A 225 -22.94 -11.10 20.00
CA ALA A 225 -22.25 -12.38 20.14
C ALA A 225 -20.94 -12.26 20.93
N VAL A 226 -20.11 -11.29 20.59
CA VAL A 226 -18.80 -11.12 21.26
C VAL A 226 -18.93 -10.61 22.70
N ALA A 227 -19.97 -9.82 23.01
CA ALA A 227 -20.21 -9.35 24.38
C ALA A 227 -20.79 -10.46 25.29
N ALA A 228 -21.77 -11.23 24.78
CA ALA A 228 -22.45 -12.28 25.56
C ALA A 228 -21.53 -13.48 25.85
N HIS A 229 -20.56 -13.78 24.99
CA HIS A 229 -19.64 -14.91 25.20
C HIS A 229 -18.85 -14.79 26.52
N SER A 230 -18.47 -13.58 26.92
CA SER A 230 -17.82 -13.34 28.22
C SER A 230 -18.74 -13.50 29.43
N GLN A 231 -20.07 -13.56 29.23
CA GLN A 231 -21.07 -13.65 30.30
C GLN A 231 -21.62 -15.08 30.46
N GLY A 232 -21.18 -16.04 29.63
CA GLY A 232 -21.63 -17.43 29.70
C GLY A 232 -23.12 -17.63 29.36
N GLU A 233 -23.72 -16.68 28.63
CA GLU A 233 -25.15 -16.72 28.29
C GLU A 233 -25.43 -17.83 27.24
N GLY A 234 -26.41 -18.69 27.53
CA GLY A 234 -26.74 -19.89 26.74
C GLY A 234 -27.51 -19.65 25.43
N TYR A 235 -27.55 -18.43 24.89
CA TYR A 235 -28.19 -18.12 23.61
C TYR A 235 -27.12 -17.86 22.54
N ASP A 236 -27.18 -18.60 21.44
CA ASP A 236 -26.17 -18.54 20.37
C ASP A 236 -26.36 -17.30 19.47
N HIS A 237 -26.01 -16.14 20.01
CA HIS A 237 -25.96 -14.88 19.25
C HIS A 237 -25.01 -14.97 18.04
N TYR A 238 -24.00 -15.86 18.08
CA TYR A 238 -23.10 -16.09 16.96
C TYR A 238 -23.81 -16.83 15.82
N GLU A 239 -24.67 -17.80 16.12
CA GLU A 239 -25.50 -18.47 15.11
C GLU A 239 -26.44 -17.50 14.41
N THR A 240 -27.01 -16.51 15.12
CA THR A 240 -27.80 -15.44 14.46
C THR A 240 -26.94 -14.66 13.45
N TYR A 241 -25.71 -14.31 13.83
CA TYR A 241 -24.75 -13.67 12.94
C TYR A 241 -24.40 -14.55 11.73
N ARG A 242 -24.18 -15.86 11.94
CA ARG A 242 -23.89 -16.82 10.87
C ARG A 242 -25.06 -16.97 9.91
N GLN A 243 -26.29 -17.06 10.41
CA GLN A 243 -27.49 -17.19 9.57
C GLN A 243 -27.67 -15.99 8.64
N ILE A 244 -27.41 -14.76 9.10
CA ILE A 244 -27.41 -13.55 8.25
C ILE A 244 -26.40 -13.69 7.09
N LEU A 245 -25.24 -14.31 7.34
CA LEU A 245 -24.21 -14.53 6.33
C LEU A 245 -24.45 -15.77 5.45
N GLN A 246 -25.18 -16.77 5.94
CA GLN A 246 -25.53 -17.97 5.18
C GLN A 246 -26.71 -17.75 4.23
N GLN A 247 -27.70 -16.95 4.63
CA GLN A 247 -28.92 -16.68 3.85
C GLN A 247 -28.73 -15.58 2.79
N ARG A 248 -27.49 -15.17 2.52
CA ARG A 248 -27.18 -14.11 1.55
C ARG A 248 -27.26 -14.62 0.10
N PRO A 249 -27.51 -13.73 -0.88
CA PRO A 249 -27.32 -14.07 -2.28
C PRO A 249 -25.86 -14.41 -2.57
N VAL A 250 -25.61 -15.15 -3.66
CA VAL A 250 -24.25 -15.37 -4.18
C VAL A 250 -23.57 -14.02 -4.37
N THR A 251 -22.44 -13.82 -3.70
CA THR A 251 -21.70 -12.55 -3.66
C THR A 251 -20.24 -12.70 -4.07
N ALA A 252 -19.59 -13.80 -3.69
CA ALA A 252 -18.19 -14.13 -3.98
C ALA A 252 -18.09 -15.49 -4.69
N LEU A 253 -16.94 -15.77 -5.33
CA LEU A 253 -16.74 -17.03 -6.07
C LEU A 253 -16.85 -18.26 -5.18
N ARG A 254 -16.36 -18.19 -3.94
CA ARG A 254 -16.49 -19.28 -2.97
C ARG A 254 -17.94 -19.66 -2.63
N ASP A 255 -18.90 -18.78 -2.86
CA ASP A 255 -20.32 -19.07 -2.57
C ASP A 255 -20.92 -20.06 -3.56
N LEU A 256 -20.29 -20.21 -4.73
CA LEU A 256 -20.67 -21.18 -5.76
C LEU A 256 -20.11 -22.57 -5.48
N LEU A 257 -19.39 -22.75 -4.37
CA LEU A 257 -18.75 -23.99 -3.98
C LEU A 257 -19.40 -24.56 -2.72
N GLU A 258 -19.35 -25.87 -2.60
CA GLU A 258 -19.68 -26.62 -1.40
C GLU A 258 -18.64 -27.69 -1.11
N PHE A 259 -18.62 -28.16 0.14
CA PHE A 259 -17.72 -29.21 0.55
C PHE A 259 -18.19 -30.59 0.07
N ASN A 260 -17.24 -31.43 -0.31
CA ASN A 260 -17.46 -32.80 -0.74
C ASN A 260 -16.40 -33.70 -0.09
N SER A 261 -16.64 -34.08 1.17
CA SER A 261 -15.68 -34.91 1.90
C SER A 261 -15.56 -36.31 1.31
N ASP A 262 -14.35 -36.84 1.34
CA ASP A 262 -13.96 -38.23 1.07
C ASP A 262 -13.93 -39.11 2.34
N ARG A 263 -14.30 -38.57 3.51
CA ARG A 263 -14.28 -39.25 4.81
C ARG A 263 -15.61 -39.14 5.56
N ALA A 264 -15.82 -40.04 6.51
CA ALA A 264 -16.90 -39.92 7.49
C ALA A 264 -16.56 -38.86 8.55
N SER A 265 -17.58 -38.20 9.09
CA SER A 265 -17.41 -37.23 10.17
C SER A 265 -16.80 -37.85 11.41
N ILE A 266 -15.99 -37.08 12.14
CA ILE A 266 -15.36 -37.47 13.41
C ILE A 266 -15.92 -36.66 14.58
N ALA A 267 -15.62 -37.10 15.80
CA ALA A 267 -15.92 -36.36 17.01
C ALA A 267 -15.11 -35.06 17.07
N ILE A 268 -15.69 -33.97 17.57
CA ILE A 268 -15.02 -32.67 17.61
C ILE A 268 -13.79 -32.68 18.53
N GLU A 269 -13.79 -33.53 19.56
CA GLU A 269 -12.69 -33.74 20.50
C GLU A 269 -11.44 -34.32 19.82
N ALA A 270 -11.59 -34.96 18.65
CA ALA A 270 -10.49 -35.46 17.85
C ALA A 270 -9.83 -34.38 16.98
N VAL A 271 -10.48 -33.21 16.82
CA VAL A 271 -9.94 -32.09 16.05
C VAL A 271 -8.99 -31.26 16.90
N GLU A 272 -7.93 -30.73 16.27
CA GLU A 272 -6.94 -29.84 16.85
C GLU A 272 -7.57 -28.73 17.70
N SER A 273 -6.83 -28.25 18.69
CA SER A 273 -7.37 -27.31 19.66
C SER A 273 -7.64 -25.94 19.04
N ILE A 274 -8.49 -25.15 19.72
CA ILE A 274 -8.78 -23.77 19.35
C ILE A 274 -7.47 -22.96 19.29
N GLU A 275 -6.60 -23.13 20.29
CA GLU A 275 -5.33 -22.41 20.41
C GLU A 275 -4.42 -22.65 19.21
N SER A 276 -4.38 -23.87 18.68
CA SER A 276 -3.61 -24.21 17.46
C SER A 276 -4.11 -23.43 16.24
N ILE A 277 -5.44 -23.34 16.08
CA ILE A 277 -6.06 -22.62 14.96
C ILE A 277 -5.85 -21.10 15.10
N LEU A 278 -5.99 -20.56 16.32
CA LEU A 278 -5.85 -19.12 16.59
C LEU A 278 -4.47 -18.57 16.21
N GLN A 279 -3.40 -19.37 16.31
CA GLN A 279 -2.05 -18.97 15.89
C GLN A 279 -1.94 -18.63 14.39
N ARG A 280 -2.85 -19.16 13.57
CA ARG A 280 -2.93 -18.90 12.12
C ARG A 280 -3.69 -17.61 11.79
N PHE A 281 -4.35 -17.01 12.78
CA PHE A 281 -5.13 -15.79 12.58
C PHE A 281 -4.27 -14.55 12.75
N CYS A 282 -4.44 -13.63 11.81
CA CYS A 282 -3.77 -12.35 11.78
C CYS A 282 -4.80 -11.22 11.71
N THR A 283 -4.63 -10.14 12.48
CA THR A 283 -5.32 -8.89 12.14
C THR A 283 -4.54 -8.16 11.05
N GLY A 284 -5.24 -7.63 10.04
CA GLY A 284 -4.59 -6.98 8.90
C GLY A 284 -3.88 -5.67 9.30
N GLY A 285 -2.83 -5.30 8.56
CA GLY A 285 -2.08 -4.06 8.79
C GLY A 285 -2.92 -2.80 8.54
N MET A 286 -3.52 -2.27 9.60
CA MET A 286 -4.39 -1.09 9.58
C MET A 286 -3.72 0.04 10.34
N SER A 287 -3.19 1.05 9.64
CA SER A 287 -2.29 2.03 10.26
C SER A 287 -2.89 2.77 11.46
N LEU A 288 -2.10 2.95 12.50
CA LEU A 288 -2.28 4.04 13.47
C LEU A 288 -2.33 5.38 12.72
N GLY A 289 -3.39 6.14 12.92
CA GLY A 289 -3.76 7.31 12.10
C GLY A 289 -5.03 7.06 11.30
N ALA A 290 -5.14 5.92 10.61
CA ALA A 290 -6.42 5.47 10.05
C ALA A 290 -7.37 5.05 11.19
N LEU A 291 -6.86 4.25 12.12
CA LEU A 291 -7.51 3.93 13.39
C LEU A 291 -7.04 4.88 14.49
N GLY A 292 -7.91 5.14 15.48
CA GLY A 292 -7.49 5.71 16.76
C GLY A 292 -6.59 4.73 17.51
N ARG A 293 -5.80 5.23 18.46
CA ARG A 293 -4.86 4.40 19.22
C ARG A 293 -5.58 3.33 20.04
N GLU A 294 -6.75 3.67 20.55
CA GLU A 294 -7.60 2.79 21.36
C GLU A 294 -7.96 1.51 20.59
N ALA A 295 -8.47 1.66 19.36
CA ALA A 295 -8.80 0.52 18.49
C ALA A 295 -7.54 -0.26 18.07
N HIS A 296 -6.48 0.45 17.69
CA HIS A 296 -5.27 -0.19 17.19
C HIS A 296 -4.57 -1.04 18.27
N GLU A 297 -4.46 -0.52 19.49
CA GLU A 297 -3.82 -1.19 20.62
C GLU A 297 -4.69 -2.33 21.17
N THR A 298 -6.02 -2.18 21.14
CA THR A 298 -6.97 -3.25 21.52
C THR A 298 -6.79 -4.50 20.65
N LEU A 299 -6.67 -4.33 19.33
CA LEU A 299 -6.38 -5.43 18.40
C LEU A 299 -5.05 -6.10 18.74
N ALA A 300 -4.02 -5.30 19.04
CA ALA A 300 -2.71 -5.86 19.32
C ALA A 300 -2.70 -6.72 20.58
N ILE A 301 -3.28 -6.21 21.67
CA ILE A 301 -3.40 -6.94 22.94
C ILE A 301 -4.23 -8.21 22.74
N ALA A 302 -5.36 -8.12 22.03
CA ALA A 302 -6.22 -9.28 21.77
C ALA A 302 -5.48 -10.39 21.03
N MET A 303 -4.77 -10.06 19.94
CA MET A 303 -4.01 -11.05 19.18
C MET A 303 -2.87 -11.66 19.98
N ASN A 304 -2.17 -10.86 20.78
CA ASN A 304 -1.08 -11.35 21.64
C ASN A 304 -1.60 -12.30 22.72
N ARG A 305 -2.80 -12.05 23.30
CA ARG A 305 -3.43 -12.95 24.27
C ARG A 305 -3.73 -14.35 23.72
N ILE A 306 -4.06 -14.45 22.43
CA ILE A 306 -4.43 -15.73 21.78
C ILE A 306 -3.27 -16.39 21.02
N GLY A 307 -2.06 -15.83 21.08
CA GLY A 307 -0.91 -16.32 20.29
C GLY A 307 -1.04 -16.10 18.78
N GLY A 308 -2.08 -15.39 18.33
CA GLY A 308 -2.21 -14.91 16.96
C GLY A 308 -1.34 -13.68 16.73
N LYS A 309 -1.53 -13.01 15.59
CA LYS A 309 -0.63 -11.91 15.19
C LYS A 309 -1.39 -10.65 14.79
N SER A 310 -1.06 -9.51 15.40
CA SER A 310 -1.50 -8.20 14.91
C SER A 310 -0.44 -7.54 14.04
N ASN A 311 -0.87 -6.59 13.20
CA ASN A 311 0.00 -5.89 12.27
C ASN A 311 -0.12 -4.37 12.42
N SER A 312 1.01 -3.68 12.54
CA SER A 312 1.10 -2.22 12.79
C SER A 312 0.56 -1.35 11.64
N GLY A 313 0.47 -1.91 10.44
CA GLY A 313 0.20 -1.15 9.22
C GLY A 313 1.26 -0.07 8.92
N GLU A 314 0.95 0.80 7.96
CA GLU A 314 1.91 1.78 7.40
C GLU A 314 2.14 3.03 8.28
N GLY A 315 1.77 3.00 9.56
CA GLY A 315 1.67 4.20 10.41
C GLY A 315 2.84 4.46 11.35
N GLY A 316 3.77 3.51 11.47
CA GLY A 316 4.67 3.43 12.62
C GLY A 316 3.99 2.85 13.86
N GLU A 317 4.77 2.63 14.90
CA GLU A 317 4.28 2.19 16.21
C GLU A 317 4.97 2.98 17.33
N ASP A 318 4.23 3.25 18.39
CA ASP A 318 4.73 3.97 19.57
C ASP A 318 5.58 3.03 20.43
N PRO A 319 6.86 3.36 20.72
CA PRO A 319 7.75 2.50 21.50
C PRO A 319 7.24 2.15 22.90
N ILE A 320 6.34 2.95 23.49
CA ILE A 320 5.68 2.60 24.76
C ILE A 320 4.94 1.25 24.69
N ARG A 321 4.63 0.76 23.49
CA ARG A 321 3.94 -0.51 23.26
C ARG A 321 4.87 -1.72 23.26
N TYR A 322 6.18 -1.54 23.18
CA TYR A 322 7.14 -2.64 23.01
C TYR A 322 7.34 -3.49 24.27
N THR A 323 6.96 -2.95 25.43
CA THR A 323 7.01 -3.64 26.71
C THR A 323 5.66 -4.26 27.09
N SER A 324 5.70 -5.24 27.98
CA SER A 324 4.50 -5.78 28.63
C SER A 324 4.06 -4.90 29.79
N LEU A 325 2.76 -4.80 30.00
CA LEU A 325 2.15 -4.06 31.10
C LEU A 325 2.31 -4.83 32.41
N SER A 326 2.76 -4.12 33.44
CA SER A 326 2.91 -4.63 34.82
C SER A 326 2.21 -3.73 35.85
N ASP A 327 1.44 -2.76 35.39
CA ASP A 327 0.81 -1.69 36.17
C ASP A 327 -0.72 -1.73 36.05
N VAL A 328 -1.28 -2.91 35.77
CA VAL A 328 -2.73 -3.07 35.62
C VAL A 328 -3.40 -3.28 36.98
N ASP A 329 -4.40 -2.46 37.30
CA ASP A 329 -5.20 -2.54 38.52
C ASP A 329 -6.29 -3.64 38.47
N GLU A 330 -7.04 -3.80 39.57
CA GLU A 330 -8.09 -4.83 39.68
C GLU A 330 -9.28 -4.54 38.74
N GLU A 331 -9.51 -3.29 38.37
CA GLU A 331 -10.52 -2.86 37.42
C GLU A 331 -10.09 -3.02 35.95
N GLY A 332 -8.83 -3.39 35.70
CA GLY A 332 -8.30 -3.63 34.36
C GLY A 332 -7.87 -2.36 33.62
N HIS A 333 -7.40 -1.34 34.36
CA HIS A 333 -6.80 -0.12 33.83
C HIS A 333 -5.29 -0.09 34.10
N SER A 334 -4.55 0.58 33.20
CA SER A 334 -3.10 0.76 33.30
C SER A 334 -2.79 2.26 33.31
N VAL A 335 -1.84 2.69 34.14
CA VAL A 335 -1.34 4.07 34.13
C VAL A 335 -0.56 4.35 32.84
N THR A 336 0.12 3.33 32.29
CA THR A 336 0.85 3.38 31.03
C THR A 336 -0.08 3.56 29.83
N MET A 337 -1.26 2.92 29.84
CA MET A 337 -2.25 3.00 28.76
C MET A 337 -3.66 3.33 29.28
N PRO A 338 -3.88 4.57 29.79
CA PRO A 338 -5.09 4.93 30.53
C PRO A 338 -6.35 5.06 29.65
N HIS A 339 -6.19 5.06 28.33
CA HIS A 339 -7.28 5.13 27.35
C HIS A 339 -7.82 3.75 26.94
N LEU A 340 -7.27 2.66 27.48
CA LEU A 340 -7.73 1.28 27.24
C LEU A 340 -8.45 0.72 28.47
N ASN A 341 -9.35 -0.24 28.24
CA ASN A 341 -10.12 -0.91 29.29
C ASN A 341 -10.02 -2.43 29.17
N GLY A 342 -10.26 -3.15 30.28
CA GLY A 342 -10.27 -4.62 30.28
C GLY A 342 -8.89 -5.25 30.08
N LEU A 343 -7.85 -4.57 30.57
CA LEU A 343 -6.45 -5.00 30.56
C LEU A 343 -6.17 -6.02 31.65
N LYS A 344 -5.03 -6.70 31.54
CA LYS A 344 -4.48 -7.63 32.53
C LYS A 344 -2.95 -7.50 32.57
N ASN A 345 -2.34 -7.73 33.74
CA ASN A 345 -0.87 -7.80 33.83
C ASN A 345 -0.33 -8.90 32.89
N GLY A 346 0.74 -8.57 32.17
CA GLY A 346 1.31 -9.39 31.09
C GLY A 346 0.79 -9.06 29.69
N ASP A 347 -0.27 -8.26 29.55
CA ASP A 347 -0.70 -7.75 28.25
C ASP A 347 0.43 -6.96 27.58
N THR A 348 0.52 -7.05 26.26
CA THR A 348 1.39 -6.19 25.47
C THR A 348 0.65 -5.70 24.25
N ALA A 349 0.76 -4.39 24.00
CA ALA A 349 0.23 -3.79 22.79
C ALA A 349 1.23 -3.83 21.62
N ASN A 350 2.37 -4.52 21.74
CA ASN A 350 3.34 -4.63 20.65
C ASN A 350 2.73 -5.41 19.47
N SER A 351 2.71 -4.83 18.27
CA SER A 351 2.25 -5.56 17.09
C SER A 351 3.29 -6.60 16.66
N ALA A 352 2.88 -7.87 16.57
CA ALA A 352 3.79 -8.96 16.19
C ALA A 352 4.36 -8.80 14.77
N ILE A 353 3.56 -8.25 13.85
CA ILE A 353 3.96 -7.96 12.47
C ILE A 353 4.17 -6.45 12.34
N LYS A 354 5.33 -6.05 11.82
CA LYS A 354 5.67 -4.65 11.54
C LYS A 354 5.71 -4.42 10.04
N GLN A 355 4.91 -3.48 9.55
CA GLN A 355 4.82 -3.22 8.12
C GLN A 355 5.88 -2.19 7.66
N ILE A 356 6.43 -2.43 6.47
CA ILE A 356 7.30 -1.55 5.72
C ILE A 356 6.57 -1.21 4.42
N ALA A 357 6.14 0.04 4.29
CA ALA A 357 5.42 0.56 3.12
C ALA A 357 6.18 1.73 2.47
N SER A 358 5.76 2.14 1.28
CA SER A 358 6.44 3.17 0.46
C SER A 358 6.71 4.51 1.16
N GLY A 359 5.89 4.91 2.15
CA GLY A 359 6.12 6.12 2.92
C GLY A 359 7.25 6.02 3.97
N ARG A 360 7.67 4.80 4.33
CA ARG A 360 8.61 4.49 5.43
C ARG A 360 8.26 5.18 6.76
N PHE A 361 6.97 5.47 6.97
CA PHE A 361 6.53 6.14 8.20
C PHE A 361 6.77 5.25 9.43
N GLY A 362 7.50 5.79 10.40
CA GLY A 362 7.81 5.12 11.66
C GLY A 362 8.64 3.85 11.52
N VAL A 363 9.32 3.66 10.39
CA VAL A 363 10.28 2.56 10.20
C VAL A 363 11.61 3.00 10.79
N THR A 364 11.91 2.53 12.01
CA THR A 364 13.16 2.76 12.73
C THR A 364 13.83 1.41 13.08
N PRO A 365 15.12 1.39 13.45
CA PRO A 365 15.80 0.16 13.86
C PRO A 365 15.07 -0.60 14.98
N GLU A 366 14.69 0.08 16.06
CA GLU A 366 13.94 -0.51 17.17
C GLU A 366 12.54 -0.99 16.75
N TYR A 367 11.86 -0.25 15.87
CA TYR A 367 10.60 -0.71 15.30
C TYR A 367 10.77 -2.04 14.55
N LEU A 368 11.81 -2.17 13.72
CA LEU A 368 12.11 -3.40 13.00
C LEU A 368 12.51 -4.54 13.95
N MET A 369 13.26 -4.25 15.01
CA MET A 369 13.65 -5.23 16.02
C MET A 369 12.50 -5.67 16.93
N SER A 370 11.47 -4.84 17.10
CA SER A 370 10.28 -5.18 17.91
C SER A 370 9.33 -6.17 17.22
N GLY A 371 9.50 -6.40 15.91
CA GLY A 371 8.67 -7.29 15.10
C GLY A 371 9.12 -8.75 15.16
N LYS A 372 8.16 -9.67 15.26
CA LYS A 372 8.36 -11.11 15.01
C LYS A 372 8.30 -11.44 13.51
N GLN A 373 7.58 -10.61 12.75
CA GLN A 373 7.55 -10.65 11.29
C GLN A 373 7.63 -9.23 10.74
N LEU A 374 8.21 -9.07 9.55
CA LEU A 374 8.35 -7.81 8.84
C LEU A 374 7.62 -7.89 7.51
N GLU A 375 6.59 -7.07 7.30
CA GLU A 375 5.75 -7.12 6.11
C GLU A 375 6.09 -6.02 5.12
N ILE A 376 6.65 -6.39 3.96
CA ILE A 376 6.79 -5.51 2.79
C ILE A 376 5.41 -5.38 2.13
N LYS A 377 4.82 -4.19 2.20
CA LYS A 377 3.53 -3.89 1.60
C LYS A 377 3.70 -3.37 0.16
N MET A 378 3.63 -4.27 -0.81
CA MET A 378 3.58 -3.87 -2.23
C MET A 378 2.24 -3.22 -2.59
N ALA A 379 1.14 -3.79 -2.09
CA ALA A 379 -0.20 -3.30 -2.43
C ALA A 379 -1.26 -3.65 -1.36
N GLN A 380 -2.48 -3.13 -1.54
CA GLN A 380 -3.67 -3.52 -0.78
C GLN A 380 -4.91 -3.57 -1.68
N GLY A 381 -5.83 -4.50 -1.42
CA GLY A 381 -6.95 -4.80 -2.33
C GLY A 381 -7.86 -3.60 -2.64
N ALA A 382 -8.03 -2.66 -1.71
CA ALA A 382 -8.89 -1.48 -1.91
C ALA A 382 -8.32 -0.42 -2.89
N LYS A 383 -7.03 -0.51 -3.22
CA LYS A 383 -6.30 0.42 -4.10
C LYS A 383 -4.95 -0.15 -4.56
N PRO A 384 -4.93 -1.26 -5.31
CA PRO A 384 -3.70 -1.71 -5.94
C PRO A 384 -3.20 -0.64 -6.94
N GLY A 385 -1.87 -0.57 -7.07
CA GLY A 385 -1.16 0.41 -7.89
C GLY A 385 -1.12 1.84 -7.31
N GLU A 386 -1.48 2.02 -6.04
CA GLU A 386 -1.46 3.32 -5.36
C GLU A 386 -0.90 3.22 -3.93
N GLY A 387 -0.42 4.33 -3.39
CA GLY A 387 0.11 4.42 -2.03
C GLY A 387 -0.95 4.60 -0.92
N GLY A 388 -0.47 4.54 0.31
CA GLY A 388 -1.20 4.90 1.53
C GLY A 388 -1.77 6.32 1.47
N GLN A 389 -2.92 6.54 2.12
CA GLN A 389 -3.56 7.86 2.17
C GLN A 389 -4.07 8.16 3.58
N LEU A 390 -3.61 9.26 4.15
CA LEU A 390 -4.10 9.78 5.42
C LEU A 390 -4.45 11.27 5.27
N PRO A 391 -5.75 11.64 5.34
CA PRO A 391 -6.16 13.04 5.26
C PRO A 391 -5.52 13.89 6.34
N GLY A 392 -5.09 15.11 6.01
CA GLY A 392 -4.35 16.00 6.92
C GLY A 392 -5.05 16.28 8.25
N LYS A 393 -6.39 16.35 8.26
CA LYS A 393 -7.20 16.45 9.49
C LYS A 393 -7.08 15.27 10.46
N LYS A 394 -6.50 14.15 10.03
CA LYS A 394 -6.16 12.98 10.85
C LYS A 394 -4.67 12.93 11.20
N VAL A 395 -3.86 13.84 10.70
CA VAL A 395 -2.46 13.97 11.06
C VAL A 395 -2.38 14.90 12.27
N SER A 396 -2.81 14.35 13.42
CA SER A 396 -2.67 15.03 14.71
C SER A 396 -1.20 15.19 15.10
N PRO A 397 -0.85 16.01 16.10
CA PRO A 397 0.52 16.12 16.59
C PRO A 397 1.13 14.76 16.97
N TYR A 398 0.35 13.87 17.59
CA TYR A 398 0.77 12.51 17.92
C TYR A 398 1.12 11.68 16.67
N ILE A 399 0.26 11.72 15.64
CA ILE A 399 0.52 10.99 14.39
C ILE A 399 1.72 11.60 13.64
N ALA A 400 1.85 12.93 13.64
CA ALA A 400 2.97 13.63 13.03
C ALA A 400 4.30 13.26 13.70
N MET A 401 4.31 13.16 15.03
CA MET A 401 5.48 12.69 15.80
C MET A 401 5.88 11.28 15.39
N LEU A 402 4.95 10.32 15.41
CA LEU A 402 5.24 8.92 15.05
C LEU A 402 5.76 8.78 13.62
N ARG A 403 5.20 9.58 12.70
CA ARG A 403 5.55 9.52 11.28
C ARG A 403 6.71 10.44 10.88
N ARG A 404 7.24 11.24 11.83
CA ARG A 404 8.24 12.29 11.59
C ARG A 404 7.81 13.15 10.38
N SER A 405 6.59 13.66 10.47
CA SER A 405 5.92 14.48 9.45
C SER A 405 5.38 15.78 10.06
N LYS A 406 4.72 16.61 9.25
CA LYS A 406 4.14 17.88 9.71
C LYS A 406 2.67 17.73 10.13
N PRO A 407 2.26 18.24 11.30
CA PRO A 407 0.86 18.22 11.73
C PRO A 407 -0.07 18.88 10.70
N GLY A 408 -1.27 18.33 10.52
CA GLY A 408 -2.29 18.88 9.62
C GLY A 408 -2.04 18.69 8.12
N VAL A 409 -0.85 18.27 7.70
CA VAL A 409 -0.51 18.03 6.30
C VAL A 409 -1.00 16.66 5.86
N THR A 410 -1.64 16.57 4.68
CA THR A 410 -2.11 15.30 4.14
C THR A 410 -0.93 14.42 3.72
N LEU A 411 -0.94 13.15 4.12
CA LEU A 411 0.08 12.18 3.75
C LEU A 411 -0.46 11.27 2.64
N ILE A 412 0.02 11.49 1.42
CA ILE A 412 -0.14 10.58 0.29
C ILE A 412 1.22 9.90 0.12
N SER A 413 1.28 8.60 0.37
CA SER A 413 2.53 7.87 0.18
C SER A 413 2.82 7.71 -1.32
N PRO A 414 4.10 7.62 -1.73
CA PRO A 414 4.43 7.27 -3.11
C PRO A 414 3.73 5.96 -3.51
N PRO A 415 3.26 5.81 -4.77
CA PRO A 415 2.74 4.53 -5.23
C PRO A 415 3.78 3.40 -5.16
N PRO A 416 5.02 3.56 -5.65
CA PRO A 416 6.04 2.52 -5.54
C PRO A 416 6.82 2.63 -4.23
N HIS A 417 7.44 1.52 -3.84
CA HIS A 417 8.64 1.56 -3.01
C HIS A 417 9.81 2.07 -3.87
N HIS A 418 10.48 3.15 -3.47
CA HIS A 418 11.57 3.71 -4.27
C HIS A 418 12.86 2.88 -4.24
N ASP A 419 12.88 1.83 -3.42
CA ASP A 419 13.89 0.78 -3.33
C ASP A 419 13.40 -0.56 -3.87
N ILE A 420 12.31 -0.57 -4.66
CA ILE A 420 11.80 -1.77 -5.35
C ILE A 420 11.29 -1.38 -6.74
N TYR A 421 12.16 -1.47 -7.75
CA TYR A 421 11.79 -1.29 -9.16
C TYR A 421 11.83 -2.57 -9.97
N SER A 422 12.33 -3.64 -9.36
CA SER A 422 12.49 -4.96 -9.96
C SER A 422 12.40 -6.06 -8.89
N ILE A 423 12.50 -7.32 -9.30
CA ILE A 423 12.45 -8.46 -8.37
C ILE A 423 13.74 -8.58 -7.55
N GLU A 424 14.88 -8.21 -8.13
CA GLU A 424 16.17 -8.15 -7.47
C GLU A 424 16.23 -7.04 -6.41
N ASP A 425 15.53 -5.92 -6.63
CA ASP A 425 15.41 -4.87 -5.62
C ASP A 425 14.52 -5.32 -4.45
N LEU A 426 13.44 -6.07 -4.73
CA LEU A 426 12.64 -6.71 -3.68
C LEU A 426 13.51 -7.69 -2.88
N ALA A 427 14.32 -8.51 -3.55
CA ALA A 427 15.27 -9.39 -2.89
C ALA A 427 16.27 -8.61 -2.04
N GLN A 428 16.71 -7.42 -2.48
CA GLN A 428 17.58 -6.55 -1.70
C GLN A 428 16.88 -6.01 -0.45
N LEU A 429 15.62 -5.58 -0.52
CA LEU A 429 14.89 -5.18 0.69
C LEU A 429 14.65 -6.36 1.64
N ILE A 430 14.30 -7.55 1.13
CA ILE A 430 14.18 -8.76 1.95
C ILE A 430 15.51 -9.04 2.66
N TYR A 431 16.62 -8.96 1.93
CA TYR A 431 17.97 -9.09 2.47
C TYR A 431 18.25 -8.06 3.57
N ASP A 432 17.92 -6.78 3.35
CA ASP A 432 18.10 -5.71 4.35
C ASP A 432 17.32 -5.99 5.65
N LEU A 433 16.10 -6.51 5.54
CA LEU A 433 15.23 -6.80 6.68
C LEU A 433 15.72 -8.02 7.47
N HIS A 434 16.17 -9.08 6.79
CA HIS A 434 16.85 -10.19 7.45
C HIS A 434 18.20 -9.77 8.04
N GLN A 435 18.86 -8.77 7.44
CA GLN A 435 20.14 -8.30 7.93
C GLN A 435 20.00 -7.61 9.29
N ILE A 436 19.05 -6.69 9.42
CA ILE A 436 18.79 -6.02 10.70
C ILE A 436 18.15 -6.94 11.73
N ASN A 437 17.15 -7.75 11.33
CA ASN A 437 16.45 -8.66 12.24
C ASN A 437 16.47 -10.10 11.70
N PRO A 438 17.55 -10.87 11.94
CA PRO A 438 17.70 -12.23 11.40
C PRO A 438 16.72 -13.24 11.99
N ARG A 439 15.94 -12.87 13.02
CA ARG A 439 14.94 -13.73 13.67
C ARG A 439 13.52 -13.47 13.16
N ALA A 440 13.30 -12.42 12.37
CA ALA A 440 11.98 -12.10 11.85
C ALA A 440 11.75 -12.72 10.47
N LYS A 441 10.62 -13.41 10.31
CA LYS A 441 10.13 -13.79 8.98
C LYS A 441 9.77 -12.54 8.19
N VAL A 442 10.13 -12.47 6.92
CA VAL A 442 9.75 -11.41 6.00
C VAL A 442 8.55 -11.85 5.16
N SER A 443 7.47 -11.07 5.24
CA SER A 443 6.29 -11.27 4.40
C SER A 443 6.20 -10.26 3.27
N VAL A 444 5.71 -10.68 2.10
CA VAL A 444 5.39 -9.77 0.99
C VAL A 444 3.89 -9.78 0.75
N LYS A 445 3.25 -8.62 0.92
CA LYS A 445 1.81 -8.44 0.71
C LYS A 445 1.52 -8.00 -0.72
N LEU A 446 0.89 -8.90 -1.46
CA LEU A 446 0.44 -8.73 -2.84
C LEU A 446 -1.09 -8.63 -2.92
N VAL A 447 -1.62 -8.19 -4.06
CA VAL A 447 -3.06 -8.14 -4.33
C VAL A 447 -3.38 -9.07 -5.49
N ALA A 448 -4.40 -9.90 -5.33
CA ALA A 448 -4.82 -10.85 -6.34
C ALA A 448 -5.14 -10.14 -7.68
N GLU A 449 -4.50 -10.59 -8.75
CA GLU A 449 -4.75 -10.27 -10.15
C GLU A 449 -4.08 -11.36 -10.99
N ILE A 450 -4.51 -11.56 -12.25
CA ILE A 450 -3.84 -12.51 -13.13
C ILE A 450 -2.34 -12.21 -13.28
N GLY A 451 -1.49 -13.24 -13.17
CA GLY A 451 -0.03 -13.12 -13.25
C GLY A 451 0.65 -13.13 -11.87
N ILE A 452 -0.12 -13.00 -10.79
CA ILE A 452 0.39 -13.04 -9.41
C ILE A 452 1.14 -14.34 -9.09
N GLY A 453 0.78 -15.47 -9.71
CA GLY A 453 1.51 -16.74 -9.53
C GLY A 453 2.97 -16.61 -9.96
N THR A 454 3.22 -15.95 -11.10
CA THR A 454 4.59 -15.72 -11.61
C THR A 454 5.37 -14.80 -10.67
N ILE A 455 4.73 -13.74 -10.20
CA ILE A 455 5.33 -12.81 -9.23
C ILE A 455 5.68 -13.56 -7.93
N ALA A 456 4.76 -14.39 -7.42
CA ALA A 456 4.97 -15.15 -6.19
C ALA A 456 6.15 -16.14 -6.30
N ALA A 457 6.37 -16.75 -7.47
CA ALA A 457 7.56 -17.57 -7.70
C ALA A 457 8.85 -16.73 -7.62
N GLY A 458 8.84 -15.51 -8.17
CA GLY A 458 9.93 -14.55 -7.99
C GLY A 458 10.15 -14.18 -6.52
N VAL A 459 9.08 -13.89 -5.79
CA VAL A 459 9.12 -13.55 -4.35
C VAL A 459 9.70 -14.68 -3.50
N ALA A 460 9.30 -15.94 -3.76
CA ALA A 460 9.87 -17.10 -3.08
C ALA A 460 11.35 -17.29 -3.38
N LYS A 461 11.80 -16.98 -4.61
CA LYS A 461 13.22 -16.99 -4.99
C LYS A 461 14.00 -15.81 -4.40
N ALA A 462 13.32 -14.71 -4.11
CA ALA A 462 13.86 -13.52 -3.44
C ALA A 462 14.01 -13.69 -1.91
N ASN A 463 13.79 -14.91 -1.40
CA ASN A 463 14.02 -15.31 -0.01
C ASN A 463 12.96 -14.83 1.00
N ALA A 464 11.76 -14.44 0.56
CA ALA A 464 10.66 -14.16 1.49
C ALA A 464 10.19 -15.45 2.18
N ASP A 465 9.77 -15.38 3.45
CA ASP A 465 9.24 -16.53 4.19
C ASP A 465 7.71 -16.68 4.04
N ILE A 466 7.02 -15.58 3.74
CA ILE A 466 5.55 -15.55 3.69
C ILE A 466 5.09 -14.70 2.51
N ILE A 467 4.10 -15.20 1.78
CA ILE A 467 3.41 -14.41 0.75
C ILE A 467 1.96 -14.22 1.18
N GLN A 468 1.56 -12.96 1.35
CA GLN A 468 0.18 -12.62 1.62
C GLN A 468 -0.54 -12.23 0.31
N ILE A 469 -1.66 -12.88 0.03
CA ILE A 469 -2.56 -12.59 -1.08
C ILE A 469 -3.81 -11.87 -0.57
N SER A 470 -3.92 -10.59 -0.89
CA SER A 470 -5.08 -9.78 -0.55
C SER A 470 -6.09 -9.72 -1.70
N GLY A 471 -7.34 -10.07 -1.43
CA GLY A 471 -8.42 -9.92 -2.41
C GLY A 471 -8.88 -8.48 -2.58
N HIS A 472 -9.56 -8.20 -3.69
CA HIS A 472 -10.16 -6.88 -3.99
C HIS A 472 -11.11 -6.34 -2.91
N ASP A 473 -11.61 -7.22 -2.03
CA ASP A 473 -12.65 -6.92 -1.03
C ASP A 473 -12.05 -6.47 0.32
N GLY A 474 -10.75 -6.15 0.33
CA GLY A 474 -10.05 -5.61 1.49
C GLY A 474 -10.59 -4.23 1.88
N GLY A 475 -10.68 -3.97 3.20
CA GLY A 475 -11.10 -2.66 3.73
C GLY A 475 -10.05 -1.57 3.55
N THR A 476 -10.45 -0.31 3.75
CA THR A 476 -9.54 0.85 3.76
C THR A 476 -10.09 2.02 4.58
N GLY A 477 -9.18 2.78 5.20
CA GLY A 477 -9.53 4.04 5.87
C GLY A 477 -9.79 5.20 4.90
N ALA A 478 -9.11 5.21 3.75
CA ALA A 478 -9.26 6.19 2.68
C ALA A 478 -8.71 5.65 1.35
N SER A 479 -9.51 5.76 0.28
CA SER A 479 -9.16 5.35 -1.08
C SER A 479 -10.08 6.02 -2.10
N PRO A 480 -9.63 6.27 -3.35
CA PRO A 480 -10.52 6.63 -4.44
C PRO A 480 -11.60 5.55 -4.65
N LEU A 481 -12.85 5.99 -4.82
CA LEU A 481 -13.97 5.07 -5.05
C LEU A 481 -13.77 4.20 -6.30
N SER A 482 -13.15 4.75 -7.34
CA SER A 482 -12.83 4.01 -8.56
C SER A 482 -11.94 2.80 -8.27
N SER A 483 -10.96 2.93 -7.38
CA SER A 483 -10.04 1.85 -7.05
C SER A 483 -10.70 0.77 -6.21
N ILE A 484 -11.55 1.16 -5.25
CA ILE A 484 -12.35 0.21 -4.45
C ILE A 484 -13.25 -0.66 -5.34
N LYS A 485 -13.74 -0.11 -6.45
CA LYS A 485 -14.73 -0.79 -7.31
C LYS A 485 -14.16 -1.46 -8.55
N HIS A 486 -12.95 -1.09 -8.99
CA HIS A 486 -12.46 -1.45 -10.32
C HIS A 486 -10.99 -1.87 -10.36
N ALA A 487 -10.34 -2.13 -9.22
CA ALA A 487 -8.94 -2.54 -9.19
C ALA A 487 -8.72 -3.70 -8.21
N GLY A 488 -8.01 -4.73 -8.67
CA GLY A 488 -7.82 -6.00 -7.96
C GLY A 488 -8.88 -7.04 -8.32
N SER A 489 -8.55 -8.31 -8.06
CA SER A 489 -9.37 -9.49 -8.32
C SER A 489 -9.71 -10.24 -7.01
N PRO A 490 -10.68 -11.17 -7.03
CA PRO A 490 -11.00 -12.03 -5.89
C PRO A 490 -9.78 -12.81 -5.37
N TRP A 491 -9.66 -12.98 -4.05
CA TRP A 491 -8.54 -13.73 -3.49
C TRP A 491 -8.61 -15.21 -3.85
N GLU A 492 -9.80 -15.76 -4.11
CA GLU A 492 -9.96 -17.16 -4.53
C GLU A 492 -9.11 -17.44 -5.77
N LEU A 493 -9.12 -16.51 -6.74
CA LEU A 493 -8.32 -16.62 -7.95
C LEU A 493 -6.82 -16.42 -7.68
N GLY A 494 -6.46 -15.47 -6.81
CA GLY A 494 -5.05 -15.18 -6.51
C GLY A 494 -4.38 -16.29 -5.69
N VAL A 495 -5.03 -16.76 -4.63
CA VAL A 495 -4.51 -17.82 -3.75
C VAL A 495 -4.32 -19.11 -4.52
N THR A 496 -5.30 -19.51 -5.33
CA THR A 496 -5.23 -20.72 -6.14
C THR A 496 -4.15 -20.64 -7.22
N GLU A 497 -4.00 -19.49 -7.89
CA GLU A 497 -2.93 -19.25 -8.86
C GLU A 497 -1.54 -19.35 -8.22
N VAL A 498 -1.35 -18.73 -7.05
CA VAL A 498 -0.07 -18.77 -6.33
C VAL A 498 0.24 -20.17 -5.81
N HIS A 499 -0.74 -20.85 -5.20
CA HIS A 499 -0.55 -22.22 -4.73
C HIS A 499 -0.16 -23.15 -5.89
N ARG A 500 -0.90 -23.11 -7.01
CA ARG A 500 -0.59 -23.90 -8.21
C ARG A 500 0.81 -23.60 -8.73
N MET A 501 1.14 -22.33 -8.97
CA MET A 501 2.42 -21.94 -9.57
C MET A 501 3.61 -22.34 -8.69
N LEU A 502 3.52 -22.15 -7.38
CA LEU A 502 4.59 -22.52 -6.46
C LEU A 502 4.76 -24.04 -6.33
N MET A 503 3.67 -24.81 -6.38
CA MET A 503 3.73 -26.27 -6.38
C MET A 503 4.40 -26.81 -7.65
N GLU A 504 3.97 -26.33 -8.81
CA GLU A 504 4.51 -26.73 -10.12
C GLU A 504 6.02 -26.39 -10.26
N ASN A 505 6.47 -25.33 -9.60
CA ASN A 505 7.89 -24.93 -9.60
C ASN A 505 8.69 -25.47 -8.40
N GLN A 506 8.10 -26.32 -7.56
CA GLN A 506 8.75 -26.88 -6.36
C GLN A 506 9.25 -25.81 -5.37
N LEU A 507 8.57 -24.67 -5.32
CA LEU A 507 8.87 -23.55 -4.42
C LEU A 507 7.90 -23.43 -3.24
N ARG A 508 6.80 -24.20 -3.24
CA ARG A 508 5.72 -24.06 -2.24
C ARG A 508 6.16 -24.29 -0.79
N HIS A 509 7.19 -25.12 -0.58
CA HIS A 509 7.76 -25.39 0.74
C HIS A 509 8.54 -24.22 1.33
N ARG A 510 8.99 -23.26 0.51
CA ARG A 510 9.76 -22.11 1.00
C ARG A 510 8.88 -21.12 1.74
N VAL A 511 7.64 -20.95 1.30
CA VAL A 511 6.79 -19.85 1.77
C VAL A 511 5.51 -20.33 2.41
N ILE A 512 5.13 -19.69 3.50
CA ILE A 512 3.79 -19.77 4.06
C ILE A 512 2.86 -18.90 3.19
N LEU A 513 1.68 -19.41 2.82
CA LEU A 513 0.67 -18.59 2.13
C LEU A 513 -0.35 -18.02 3.11
N ARG A 514 -0.54 -16.71 3.08
CA ARG A 514 -1.53 -15.99 3.90
C ARG A 514 -2.59 -15.36 3.00
N ALA A 515 -3.87 -15.44 3.37
CA ALA A 515 -4.96 -14.86 2.60
C ALA A 515 -5.74 -13.82 3.41
N ASP A 516 -6.12 -12.71 2.80
CA ASP A 516 -7.10 -11.78 3.37
C ASP A 516 -8.07 -11.23 2.30
N GLY A 517 -9.15 -10.58 2.75
CA GLY A 517 -10.16 -9.98 1.89
C GLY A 517 -11.55 -10.57 2.16
N GLY A 518 -12.32 -9.88 3.01
CA GLY A 518 -13.70 -10.28 3.29
C GLY A 518 -13.88 -11.58 4.09
N LEU A 519 -12.83 -12.13 4.72
CA LEU A 519 -12.94 -13.29 5.62
C LEU A 519 -13.69 -12.91 6.91
N LYS A 520 -14.64 -13.75 7.34
CA LYS A 520 -15.59 -13.46 8.42
C LYS A 520 -15.87 -14.65 9.34
N THR A 521 -15.98 -15.84 8.78
CA THR A 521 -16.48 -17.04 9.48
C THR A 521 -15.48 -18.20 9.38
N GLY A 522 -15.69 -19.26 10.18
CA GLY A 522 -14.88 -20.48 10.06
C GLY A 522 -15.02 -21.15 8.69
N TRP A 523 -16.15 -20.95 8.00
CA TRP A 523 -16.34 -21.39 6.61
C TRP A 523 -15.39 -20.68 5.63
N ASP A 524 -15.20 -19.36 5.77
CA ASP A 524 -14.25 -18.62 4.94
C ASP A 524 -12.81 -19.13 5.14
N ILE A 525 -12.46 -19.49 6.39
CA ILE A 525 -11.14 -20.06 6.74
C ILE A 525 -10.93 -21.39 6.05
N LEU A 526 -11.91 -22.29 6.15
CA LEU A 526 -11.79 -23.61 5.53
C LEU A 526 -11.76 -23.50 4.00
N MET A 527 -12.55 -22.61 3.39
CA MET A 527 -12.48 -22.34 1.95
C MET A 527 -11.09 -21.85 1.52
N ALA A 528 -10.52 -20.88 2.25
CA ALA A 528 -9.17 -20.39 1.97
C ALA A 528 -8.10 -21.47 2.17
N ALA A 529 -8.26 -22.32 3.19
CA ALA A 529 -7.37 -23.44 3.46
C ALA A 529 -7.36 -24.45 2.29
N LEU A 530 -8.54 -24.91 1.88
CA LEU A 530 -8.70 -25.85 0.75
C LEU A 530 -8.11 -25.31 -0.55
N MET A 531 -8.13 -23.98 -0.74
CA MET A 531 -7.50 -23.29 -1.88
C MET A 531 -5.97 -23.09 -1.75
N GLY A 532 -5.38 -23.37 -0.59
CA GLY A 532 -3.92 -23.42 -0.39
C GLY A 532 -3.35 -22.44 0.64
N ALA A 533 -4.17 -21.65 1.34
CA ALA A 533 -3.73 -20.72 2.38
C ALA A 533 -3.54 -21.41 3.75
N GLU A 534 -2.59 -20.92 4.53
CA GLU A 534 -2.18 -21.50 5.82
C GLU A 534 -2.40 -20.55 7.00
N GLU A 535 -2.40 -19.24 6.72
CA GLU A 535 -2.74 -18.16 7.63
C GLU A 535 -3.84 -17.26 7.05
N PHE A 536 -4.60 -16.62 7.94
CA PHE A 536 -5.84 -15.93 7.58
C PHE A 536 -5.89 -14.54 8.20
N GLY A 537 -6.02 -13.52 7.34
CA GLY A 537 -6.01 -12.11 7.72
C GLY A 537 -7.41 -11.51 7.86
N PHE A 538 -7.63 -10.74 8.93
CA PHE A 538 -8.90 -10.13 9.28
C PHE A 538 -8.74 -8.63 9.57
N GLY A 539 -9.36 -7.79 8.73
CA GLY A 539 -9.36 -6.33 8.89
C GLY A 539 -10.70 -5.80 9.37
N SER A 540 -11.64 -5.61 8.43
CA SER A 540 -12.92 -4.96 8.77
C SER A 540 -13.74 -5.70 9.82
N ILE A 541 -13.69 -7.03 9.86
CA ILE A 541 -14.49 -7.81 10.82
C ILE A 541 -13.96 -7.72 12.24
N SER A 542 -12.63 -7.63 12.43
CA SER A 542 -12.04 -7.41 13.76
C SER A 542 -12.34 -6.01 14.27
N MET A 543 -12.34 -4.99 13.40
CA MET A 543 -12.83 -3.65 13.77
C MET A 543 -14.32 -3.65 14.16
N ILE A 544 -15.14 -4.50 13.53
CA ILE A 544 -16.55 -4.67 13.92
C ILE A 544 -16.61 -5.34 15.30
N ALA A 545 -15.83 -6.39 15.57
CA ALA A 545 -15.78 -6.99 16.90
C ALA A 545 -15.44 -5.97 18.02
N GLU A 546 -14.67 -4.91 17.71
CA GLU A 546 -14.35 -3.82 18.65
C GLU A 546 -15.38 -2.68 18.71
N GLY A 547 -16.42 -2.69 17.86
CA GLY A 547 -17.52 -1.73 17.92
C GLY A 547 -17.80 -0.93 16.64
N CYS A 548 -17.11 -1.20 15.53
CA CYS A 548 -17.41 -0.53 14.26
C CYS A 548 -18.83 -0.84 13.76
N ILE A 549 -19.61 0.22 13.49
CA ILE A 549 -21.00 0.12 13.01
C ILE A 549 -21.15 0.26 11.48
N MET A 550 -20.05 0.18 10.73
CA MET A 550 -20.03 0.32 9.26
C MET A 550 -20.61 1.63 8.73
N ALA A 551 -20.36 2.76 9.42
CA ALA A 551 -20.79 4.08 8.97
C ALA A 551 -20.09 4.58 7.68
N ARG A 552 -18.95 3.97 7.29
CA ARG A 552 -18.17 4.29 6.08
C ARG A 552 -17.71 5.75 5.96
N VAL A 553 -17.49 6.40 7.10
CA VAL A 553 -17.00 7.80 7.22
C VAL A 553 -15.54 7.86 7.71
N CYS A 554 -14.78 6.78 7.57
CA CYS A 554 -13.41 6.63 8.12
C CYS A 554 -12.45 7.75 7.68
N HIS A 555 -12.52 8.13 6.40
CA HIS A 555 -11.72 9.20 5.78
C HIS A 555 -12.11 10.60 6.28
N THR A 556 -13.28 10.75 6.90
CA THR A 556 -13.81 12.06 7.30
C THR A 556 -13.32 12.54 8.66
N ASN A 557 -12.65 11.66 9.42
CA ASN A 557 -12.31 11.86 10.84
C ASN A 557 -13.53 11.90 11.79
N ASN A 558 -14.76 11.64 11.31
CA ASN A 558 -16.00 11.74 12.10
C ASN A 558 -16.58 10.36 12.46
N CYS A 559 -15.73 9.39 12.82
CA CYS A 559 -16.21 8.08 13.26
C CYS A 559 -17.09 8.23 14.52
N PRO A 560 -18.36 7.79 14.50
CA PRO A 560 -19.29 8.04 15.60
C PRO A 560 -18.97 7.24 16.88
N VAL A 561 -18.14 6.20 16.76
CA VAL A 561 -17.86 5.18 17.79
C VAL A 561 -16.36 5.11 18.16
N GLY A 562 -15.58 6.14 17.84
CA GLY A 562 -14.18 6.22 18.26
C GLY A 562 -13.16 5.33 17.54
N VAL A 563 -13.58 4.43 16.65
CA VAL A 563 -12.67 3.49 15.96
C VAL A 563 -11.73 4.17 14.95
N ALA A 564 -12.28 4.88 13.95
CA ALA A 564 -11.52 5.39 12.80
C ALA A 564 -11.38 6.92 12.82
N THR A 565 -10.95 7.49 13.94
CA THR A 565 -10.85 8.94 14.17
C THR A 565 -9.65 9.30 15.07
N GLN A 566 -9.10 10.50 14.87
CA GLN A 566 -8.12 11.10 15.75
C GLN A 566 -8.70 12.22 16.63
N GLN A 567 -10.02 12.49 16.54
CA GLN A 567 -10.66 13.47 17.43
C GLN A 567 -10.83 12.86 18.82
N GLU A 568 -10.18 13.44 19.83
CA GLU A 568 -10.22 12.97 21.21
C GLU A 568 -11.65 12.77 21.74
N ARG A 569 -12.52 13.77 21.53
CA ARG A 569 -13.95 13.68 21.91
C ARG A 569 -14.72 12.49 21.30
N LEU A 570 -14.27 12.00 20.15
CA LEU A 570 -14.87 10.86 19.47
C LEU A 570 -14.18 9.56 19.89
N ARG A 571 -12.86 9.57 20.10
CA ARG A 571 -12.10 8.44 20.65
C ARG A 571 -12.57 8.06 22.05
N ALA A 572 -12.96 9.03 22.88
CA ALA A 572 -13.58 8.80 24.18
C ALA A 572 -14.91 8.00 24.13
N ARG A 573 -15.46 7.76 22.94
CA ARG A 573 -16.65 6.92 22.72
C ARG A 573 -16.32 5.49 22.32
N PHE A 574 -15.04 5.12 22.26
CA PHE A 574 -14.60 3.80 21.84
C PHE A 574 -15.06 2.75 22.87
N PRO A 575 -15.87 1.75 22.46
CA PRO A 575 -16.46 0.79 23.39
C PRO A 575 -15.67 -0.53 23.48
N GLY A 576 -14.64 -0.71 22.65
CA GLY A 576 -13.94 -1.99 22.51
C GLY A 576 -13.05 -2.32 23.70
N ILE A 577 -12.98 -3.60 24.04
CA ILE A 577 -12.00 -4.18 24.96
C ILE A 577 -11.36 -5.40 24.30
N PRO A 578 -10.12 -5.80 24.66
CA PRO A 578 -9.44 -6.90 23.98
C PRO A 578 -10.22 -8.22 24.03
N ALA A 579 -11.00 -8.45 25.10
CA ALA A 579 -11.83 -9.63 25.26
C ALA A 579 -12.86 -9.82 24.13
N HIS A 580 -13.47 -8.75 23.60
CA HIS A 580 -14.44 -8.87 22.51
C HIS A 580 -13.81 -9.46 21.24
N VAL A 581 -12.57 -9.06 20.93
CA VAL A 581 -11.83 -9.54 19.78
C VAL A 581 -11.36 -10.98 19.99
N VAL A 582 -10.88 -11.30 21.19
CA VAL A 582 -10.55 -12.68 21.58
C VAL A 582 -11.75 -13.59 21.37
N ASN A 583 -12.92 -13.21 21.89
CA ASN A 583 -14.15 -13.98 21.75
C ASN A 583 -14.54 -14.20 20.28
N PHE A 584 -14.43 -13.16 19.45
CA PHE A 584 -14.68 -13.30 18.01
C PHE A 584 -13.81 -14.38 17.38
N PHE A 585 -12.49 -14.34 17.62
CA PHE A 585 -11.58 -15.32 17.04
C PHE A 585 -11.79 -16.73 17.59
N THR A 586 -12.10 -16.86 18.88
CA THR A 586 -12.46 -18.14 19.49
C THR A 586 -13.70 -18.76 18.82
N LEU A 587 -14.74 -17.96 18.56
CA LEU A 587 -15.96 -18.41 17.87
C LEU A 587 -15.67 -18.88 16.43
N VAL A 588 -14.83 -18.13 15.69
CA VAL A 588 -14.40 -18.49 14.33
C VAL A 588 -13.56 -19.78 14.33
N ALA A 589 -12.66 -19.93 15.29
CA ALA A 589 -11.83 -21.13 15.45
C ALA A 589 -12.70 -22.36 15.79
N GLU A 590 -13.67 -22.21 16.69
CA GLU A 590 -14.59 -23.29 17.04
C GLU A 590 -15.48 -23.69 15.85
N GLU A 591 -15.99 -22.74 15.07
CA GLU A 591 -16.68 -23.05 13.80
C GLU A 591 -15.76 -23.82 12.84
N THR A 592 -14.49 -23.44 12.75
CA THR A 592 -13.50 -24.14 11.91
C THR A 592 -13.33 -25.59 12.37
N ARG A 593 -13.25 -25.85 13.69
CA ARG A 593 -13.19 -27.20 14.26
C ARG A 593 -14.43 -28.02 13.94
N GLN A 594 -15.61 -27.43 14.08
CA GLN A 594 -16.88 -28.09 13.73
C GLN A 594 -16.93 -28.49 12.25
N LEU A 595 -16.43 -27.64 11.35
CA LEU A 595 -16.37 -27.96 9.93
C LEU A 595 -15.34 -29.06 9.63
N LEU A 596 -14.16 -29.04 10.24
CA LEU A 596 -13.16 -30.11 10.13
C LEU A 596 -13.72 -31.44 10.63
N ALA A 597 -14.38 -31.45 11.79
CA ALA A 597 -15.05 -32.62 12.35
C ALA A 597 -16.10 -33.18 11.38
N LYS A 598 -16.95 -32.30 10.81
CA LYS A 598 -17.96 -32.66 9.81
C LYS A 598 -17.33 -33.27 8.55
N LEU A 599 -16.18 -32.77 8.12
CA LEU A 599 -15.45 -33.33 6.97
C LEU A 599 -14.61 -34.56 7.34
N GLY A 600 -14.43 -34.91 8.61
CA GLY A 600 -13.66 -36.10 9.01
C GLY A 600 -12.13 -35.90 9.08
N TYR A 601 -11.69 -34.67 9.35
CA TYR A 601 -10.27 -34.28 9.40
C TYR A 601 -9.89 -33.76 10.79
N HIS A 602 -8.69 -34.10 11.28
CA HIS A 602 -8.26 -33.73 12.64
C HIS A 602 -7.58 -32.36 12.68
N SER A 603 -7.12 -31.82 11.55
CA SER A 603 -6.46 -30.50 11.53
C SER A 603 -6.57 -29.79 10.18
N LEU A 604 -6.39 -28.47 10.19
CA LEU A 604 -6.20 -27.64 9.01
C LEU A 604 -5.03 -28.15 8.15
N ASN A 605 -3.95 -28.62 8.78
CA ASN A 605 -2.79 -29.18 8.09
C ASN A 605 -3.13 -30.39 7.21
N GLU A 606 -4.23 -31.11 7.44
CA GLU A 606 -4.66 -32.20 6.57
C GLU A 606 -5.47 -31.73 5.34
N VAL A 607 -6.03 -30.52 5.38
CA VAL A 607 -6.94 -30.01 4.35
C VAL A 607 -6.37 -28.87 3.52
N ILE A 608 -5.29 -28.20 3.96
CA ILE A 608 -4.71 -27.11 3.17
C ILE A 608 -4.33 -27.62 1.76
N GLY A 609 -4.78 -26.92 0.71
CA GLY A 609 -4.56 -27.28 -0.69
C GLY A 609 -5.39 -28.45 -1.22
N ARG A 610 -6.31 -29.02 -0.42
CA ARG A 610 -7.20 -30.13 -0.83
C ARG A 610 -8.43 -29.63 -1.60
N ALA A 611 -8.22 -29.00 -2.76
CA ALA A 611 -9.32 -28.53 -3.61
C ALA A 611 -10.22 -29.66 -4.13
N ASP A 612 -9.76 -30.92 -4.08
CA ASP A 612 -10.57 -32.11 -4.36
C ASP A 612 -11.75 -32.31 -3.38
N LEU A 613 -11.72 -31.65 -2.21
CA LEU A 613 -12.83 -31.61 -1.26
C LEU A 613 -13.84 -30.50 -1.57
N LEU A 614 -13.70 -29.79 -2.69
CA LEU A 614 -14.63 -28.78 -3.18
C LEU A 614 -15.36 -29.30 -4.42
N LYS A 615 -16.63 -28.91 -4.54
CA LYS A 615 -17.40 -29.07 -5.78
C LYS A 615 -18.29 -27.87 -6.03
N VAL A 616 -18.74 -27.72 -7.27
CA VAL A 616 -19.72 -26.69 -7.63
C VAL A 616 -21.05 -27.01 -6.97
N ARG A 617 -21.63 -25.99 -6.33
CA ARG A 617 -22.91 -26.10 -5.61
C ARG A 617 -24.07 -26.23 -6.60
N SER A 618 -24.82 -27.32 -6.50
CA SER A 618 -25.86 -27.67 -7.49
C SER A 618 -27.11 -26.78 -7.46
N ASP A 619 -27.40 -26.14 -6.33
CA ASP A 619 -28.54 -25.25 -6.12
C ASP A 619 -28.23 -23.77 -6.38
N ALA A 620 -26.97 -23.44 -6.71
CA ALA A 620 -26.59 -22.07 -7.03
C ALA A 620 -27.29 -21.63 -8.33
N ARG A 621 -28.06 -20.55 -8.25
CA ARG A 621 -28.72 -19.92 -9.39
C ARG A 621 -28.22 -18.50 -9.53
N LEU A 622 -27.62 -18.21 -10.67
CA LEU A 622 -27.10 -16.91 -11.03
C LEU A 622 -28.12 -16.18 -11.91
N THR A 623 -28.31 -14.88 -11.65
CA THR A 623 -29.33 -14.09 -12.35
C THR A 623 -28.99 -13.87 -13.82
N LYS A 624 -27.70 -13.75 -14.18
CA LYS A 624 -27.26 -13.26 -15.50
C LYS A 624 -26.72 -14.32 -16.43
N THR A 625 -26.27 -15.45 -15.89
CA THR A 625 -25.68 -16.52 -16.69
C THR A 625 -25.60 -17.82 -15.92
N GLU A 626 -25.72 -18.95 -16.62
CA GLU A 626 -25.45 -20.28 -16.07
C GLU A 626 -24.02 -20.78 -16.42
N SER A 627 -23.24 -19.97 -17.13
CA SER A 627 -22.03 -20.41 -17.86
C SER A 627 -20.70 -20.11 -17.15
N LEU A 628 -20.68 -20.01 -15.81
CA LEU A 628 -19.41 -19.89 -15.09
C LEU A 628 -18.65 -21.21 -15.08
N ASN A 629 -17.34 -21.15 -15.29
CA ASN A 629 -16.40 -22.25 -15.14
C ASN A 629 -15.50 -21.99 -13.91
N LEU A 630 -15.53 -22.91 -12.94
CA LEU A 630 -14.74 -22.81 -11.70
C LEU A 630 -13.53 -23.75 -11.66
N ASP A 631 -13.15 -24.36 -12.78
CA ASP A 631 -11.97 -25.22 -12.93
C ASP A 631 -10.69 -24.54 -12.46
N CYS A 632 -10.59 -23.21 -12.64
CA CYS A 632 -9.45 -22.44 -12.15
C CYS A 632 -9.25 -22.55 -10.64
N LEU A 633 -10.32 -22.79 -9.87
CA LEU A 633 -10.31 -22.98 -8.42
C LEU A 633 -10.17 -24.45 -8.01
N LEU A 634 -10.74 -25.37 -8.81
CA LEU A 634 -10.85 -26.80 -8.47
C LEU A 634 -9.66 -27.63 -8.94
N ASN A 635 -9.08 -27.31 -10.11
CA ASN A 635 -7.98 -28.07 -10.71
C ASN A 635 -6.63 -27.63 -10.12
N LEU A 636 -6.41 -27.89 -8.83
CA LEU A 636 -5.11 -27.67 -8.18
C LEU A 636 -4.25 -28.95 -8.22
N PRO A 637 -2.92 -28.83 -8.06
CA PRO A 637 -2.05 -29.97 -7.87
C PRO A 637 -2.52 -30.86 -6.70
N ASP A 638 -2.40 -32.18 -6.86
CA ASP A 638 -2.92 -33.14 -5.88
C ASP A 638 -2.17 -33.07 -4.54
N GLY A 639 -2.87 -32.67 -3.48
CA GLY A 639 -2.35 -32.56 -2.12
C GLY A 639 -2.68 -33.76 -1.21
N ARG A 640 -3.15 -34.90 -1.74
CA ARG A 640 -3.60 -36.05 -0.93
C ARG A 640 -2.46 -36.82 -0.25
N SER A 641 -1.36 -37.05 -0.97
CA SER A 641 -0.25 -37.88 -0.50
C SER A 641 0.94 -37.06 -0.04
N ASP A 642 1.52 -36.25 -0.93
CA ASP A 642 2.69 -35.43 -0.60
C ASP A 642 2.27 -34.09 0.00
N ARG A 643 2.60 -33.92 1.27
CA ARG A 643 2.35 -32.71 2.06
C ARG A 643 3.64 -32.14 2.65
N SER A 644 4.80 -32.55 2.13
CA SER A 644 6.11 -32.06 2.59
C SER A 644 6.26 -30.54 2.47
N TRP A 645 5.53 -29.91 1.54
CA TRP A 645 5.53 -28.46 1.33
C TRP A 645 4.90 -27.63 2.46
N LEU A 646 4.26 -28.26 3.45
CA LEU A 646 3.81 -27.60 4.69
C LEU A 646 4.93 -27.51 5.74
N GLN A 647 6.10 -28.09 5.47
CA GLN A 647 7.27 -27.97 6.34
C GLN A 647 8.13 -26.81 5.86
N HIS A 648 8.13 -25.74 6.64
CA HIS A 648 8.86 -24.52 6.35
C HIS A 648 10.08 -24.39 7.26
N GLU A 649 11.12 -23.73 6.76
CA GLU A 649 12.19 -23.22 7.62
C GLU A 649 11.64 -22.19 8.61
N GLU A 650 12.31 -22.03 9.76
CA GLU A 650 11.91 -21.05 10.76
C GLU A 650 12.03 -19.62 10.19
N VAL A 651 13.18 -19.27 9.64
CA VAL A 651 13.44 -18.04 8.88
C VAL A 651 14.51 -18.35 7.84
N HIS A 652 14.38 -17.85 6.61
CA HIS A 652 15.44 -17.96 5.61
C HIS A 652 16.67 -17.10 5.96
N SER A 653 17.87 -17.61 5.64
CA SER A 653 19.13 -16.92 5.93
C SER A 653 19.65 -16.12 4.74
N ASN A 654 20.34 -15.01 5.01
CA ASN A 654 21.16 -14.29 4.03
C ASN A 654 22.46 -15.02 3.64
N GLY A 655 22.79 -16.11 4.34
CA GLY A 655 24.11 -16.76 4.26
C GLY A 655 25.14 -16.04 5.13
N ALA A 656 26.43 -16.31 4.88
CA ALA A 656 27.53 -15.61 5.54
C ALA A 656 27.64 -14.17 5.03
N VAL A 657 27.74 -13.20 5.93
CA VAL A 657 27.79 -11.76 5.62
C VAL A 657 28.93 -11.09 6.38
N LEU A 658 29.49 -10.00 5.84
CA LEU A 658 30.61 -9.29 6.46
C LEU A 658 30.32 -8.82 7.91
N ASP A 659 29.08 -8.40 8.19
CA ASP A 659 28.69 -8.00 9.55
C ASP A 659 28.84 -9.15 10.58
N ASP A 660 28.78 -10.41 10.16
CA ASP A 660 29.01 -11.54 11.08
C ASP A 660 30.46 -11.59 11.54
N ASP A 661 31.41 -11.35 10.63
CA ASP A 661 32.83 -11.27 10.95
C ASP A 661 33.11 -10.06 11.86
N ILE A 662 32.47 -8.92 11.58
CA ILE A 662 32.61 -7.70 12.40
C ILE A 662 32.06 -7.93 13.82
N LEU A 663 30.88 -8.56 13.95
CA LEU A 663 30.27 -8.85 15.24
C LEU A 663 30.98 -9.98 16.01
N ALA A 664 31.73 -10.83 15.30
CA ALA A 664 32.58 -11.86 15.91
C ALA A 664 33.89 -11.30 16.49
N ASP A 665 34.33 -10.11 16.08
CA ASP A 665 35.50 -9.44 16.67
C ASP A 665 35.24 -9.13 18.15
N SER A 666 36.13 -9.61 19.02
CA SER A 666 35.97 -9.49 20.47
C SER A 666 35.93 -8.04 20.96
N GLU A 667 36.65 -7.13 20.31
CA GLU A 667 36.64 -5.71 20.69
C GLU A 667 35.32 -5.03 20.29
N ILE A 668 34.75 -5.39 19.13
CA ILE A 668 33.43 -4.90 18.71
C ILE A 668 32.36 -5.38 19.67
N LYS A 669 32.36 -6.68 19.98
CA LYS A 669 31.44 -7.26 20.94
C LYS A 669 31.56 -6.61 22.32
N GLN A 670 32.79 -6.41 22.81
CA GLN A 670 33.03 -5.74 24.08
C GLN A 670 32.55 -4.28 24.05
N ALA A 671 32.79 -3.54 22.97
CA ALA A 671 32.33 -2.17 22.82
C ALA A 671 30.80 -2.07 22.85
N ILE A 672 30.10 -2.98 22.17
CA ILE A 672 28.63 -3.06 22.25
C ILE A 672 28.19 -3.43 23.67
N GLU A 673 28.83 -4.41 24.30
CA GLU A 673 28.42 -4.90 25.62
C GLU A 673 28.61 -3.89 26.75
N GLN A 674 29.72 -3.16 26.71
CA GLN A 674 30.18 -2.24 27.74
C GLN A 674 29.97 -0.76 27.36
N GLN A 675 29.36 -0.48 26.20
CA GLN A 675 29.22 0.87 25.64
C GLN A 675 30.57 1.60 25.50
N GLY A 676 31.59 0.87 25.03
CA GLY A 676 32.96 1.37 24.85
C GLY A 676 33.23 1.95 23.47
N THR A 677 34.47 2.40 23.25
CA THR A 677 34.94 2.93 21.96
C THR A 677 35.83 1.91 21.24
N VAL A 678 35.61 1.73 19.94
CA VAL A 678 36.40 0.82 19.11
C VAL A 678 36.54 1.37 17.69
N SER A 679 37.69 1.13 17.05
CA SER A 679 37.95 1.52 15.66
C SER A 679 38.58 0.36 14.90
N LYS A 680 37.96 -0.07 13.80
CA LYS A 680 38.44 -1.19 12.96
C LYS A 680 38.47 -0.80 11.48
N THR A 681 39.22 -1.55 10.69
CA THR A 681 39.36 -1.34 9.24
C THR A 681 39.12 -2.64 8.49
N TYR A 682 38.31 -2.59 7.43
CA TYR A 682 37.94 -3.74 6.61
C TYR A 682 38.08 -3.41 5.12
N ARG A 683 38.32 -4.45 4.31
CA ARG A 683 38.10 -4.35 2.86
C ARG A 683 36.62 -4.57 2.58
N ILE A 684 36.10 -3.90 1.54
CA ILE A 684 34.72 -4.05 1.11
C ILE A 684 34.67 -4.19 -0.42
N VAL A 685 33.82 -5.08 -0.90
CA VAL A 685 33.53 -5.28 -2.32
C VAL A 685 32.02 -5.21 -2.58
N ASN A 686 31.61 -5.04 -3.83
CA ASN A 686 30.21 -4.76 -4.15
C ASN A 686 29.22 -5.89 -3.79
N THR A 687 29.72 -7.10 -3.54
CA THR A 687 28.92 -8.22 -3.03
C THR A 687 28.58 -8.09 -1.56
N ASP A 688 29.34 -7.28 -0.81
CA ASP A 688 29.09 -6.97 0.60
C ASP A 688 27.97 -5.92 0.68
N ARG A 689 26.76 -6.42 0.93
CA ARG A 689 25.52 -5.63 0.92
C ARG A 689 25.02 -5.43 2.33
N SER A 690 24.36 -4.29 2.55
CA SER A 690 23.72 -3.94 3.82
C SER A 690 24.66 -3.94 5.02
N VAL A 691 25.95 -3.65 4.77
CA VAL A 691 26.99 -3.60 5.80
C VAL A 691 26.65 -2.53 6.82
N GLY A 692 26.70 -2.90 8.10
CA GLY A 692 26.30 -2.08 9.24
C GLY A 692 24.88 -2.34 9.74
N ALA A 693 23.97 -2.90 8.92
CA ALA A 693 22.57 -3.07 9.32
C ALA A 693 22.39 -4.14 10.42
N ARG A 694 23.20 -5.22 10.42
CA ARG A 694 23.12 -6.25 11.47
C ARG A 694 23.70 -5.73 12.78
N ILE A 695 24.75 -4.91 12.69
CA ILE A 695 25.32 -4.20 13.84
C ILE A 695 24.27 -3.28 14.47
N ALA A 696 23.56 -2.49 13.65
CA ALA A 696 22.46 -1.66 14.11
C ALA A 696 21.34 -2.49 14.76
N GLY A 697 21.00 -3.65 14.21
CA GLY A 697 20.02 -4.56 14.80
C GLY A 697 20.42 -5.07 16.19
N VAL A 698 21.68 -5.50 16.36
CA VAL A 698 22.22 -5.94 17.66
C VAL A 698 22.18 -4.82 18.70
N ILE A 699 22.57 -3.61 18.31
CA ILE A 699 22.54 -2.43 19.19
C ILE A 699 21.08 -2.08 19.56
N ALA A 700 20.19 -1.96 18.57
CA ALA A 700 18.78 -1.62 18.78
C ALA A 700 18.06 -2.64 19.66
N GLN A 701 18.37 -3.93 19.52
CA GLN A 701 17.78 -4.95 20.37
C GLN A 701 18.11 -4.76 21.85
N LYS A 702 19.31 -4.27 22.15
CA LYS A 702 19.77 -4.10 23.54
C LYS A 702 19.46 -2.73 24.12
N TYR A 703 19.51 -1.69 23.28
CA TYR A 703 19.51 -0.29 23.72
C TYR A 703 18.41 0.57 23.10
N GLY A 704 17.56 0.02 22.23
CA GLY A 704 16.62 0.82 21.44
C GLY A 704 17.36 1.74 20.46
N ASN A 705 16.67 2.76 19.92
CA ASN A 705 17.32 3.63 18.94
C ASN A 705 18.35 4.61 19.56
N ASP A 706 18.14 5.05 20.80
CA ASP A 706 18.86 6.18 21.40
C ASP A 706 19.67 5.82 22.66
N GLY A 707 19.60 4.57 23.14
CA GLY A 707 20.18 4.19 24.44
C GLY A 707 21.64 3.75 24.42
N PHE A 708 22.28 3.68 23.25
CA PHE A 708 23.68 3.25 23.15
C PHE A 708 24.63 4.44 23.34
N GLU A 709 25.48 4.36 24.35
CA GLU A 709 26.41 5.44 24.73
C GLU A 709 27.84 5.24 24.19
N GLY A 710 28.11 4.12 23.52
CA GLY A 710 29.44 3.79 23.00
C GLY A 710 29.74 4.41 21.63
N GLU A 711 30.93 4.12 21.11
CA GLU A 711 31.38 4.60 19.79
C GLU A 711 32.07 3.50 18.97
N ILE A 712 31.47 3.13 17.85
CA ILE A 712 32.00 2.11 16.92
C ILE A 712 32.36 2.80 15.62
N LYS A 713 33.66 2.91 15.33
CA LYS A 713 34.18 3.45 14.07
C LYS A 713 34.63 2.33 13.14
N LEU A 714 33.97 2.22 12.00
CA LEU A 714 34.29 1.21 10.98
C LEU A 714 34.79 1.90 9.72
N ASN A 715 36.05 1.64 9.37
CA ASN A 715 36.67 2.18 8.17
C ASN A 715 36.70 1.10 7.09
N PHE A 716 36.23 1.42 5.90
CA PHE A 716 36.13 0.52 4.77
C PHE A 716 36.94 1.05 3.60
N GLN A 717 37.55 0.15 2.84
CA GLN A 717 38.28 0.48 1.61
C GLN A 717 37.81 -0.40 0.45
N GLY A 718 37.24 0.21 -0.58
CA GLY A 718 36.75 -0.48 -1.78
C GLY A 718 35.38 0.03 -2.25
N ALA A 719 34.59 -0.84 -2.87
CA ALA A 719 33.28 -0.49 -3.39
C ALA A 719 32.19 -1.17 -2.56
N ALA A 720 31.36 -0.40 -1.85
CA ALA A 720 30.28 -0.96 -1.06
C ALA A 720 29.10 -1.38 -1.94
N GLY A 721 28.50 -2.53 -1.65
CA GLY A 721 27.26 -2.98 -2.31
C GLY A 721 26.05 -2.12 -1.93
N GLN A 722 24.87 -2.57 -2.35
CA GLN A 722 23.59 -1.92 -2.03
C GLN A 722 23.39 -1.78 -0.51
N SER A 723 22.68 -0.72 -0.11
CA SER A 723 22.22 -0.49 1.27
C SER A 723 23.34 -0.30 2.31
N PHE A 724 24.50 0.23 1.93
CA PHE A 724 25.58 0.54 2.86
C PHE A 724 25.11 1.48 3.98
N GLY A 725 25.31 1.08 5.24
CA GLY A 725 24.87 1.84 6.40
C GLY A 725 23.34 1.96 6.54
N ALA A 726 22.58 1.03 5.95
CA ALA A 726 21.14 0.98 6.17
C ALA A 726 20.82 0.84 7.68
N PHE A 727 19.82 1.61 8.13
CA PHE A 727 19.32 1.60 9.50
C PHE A 727 20.35 1.98 10.58
N ASN A 728 21.42 2.70 10.21
CA ASN A 728 22.48 3.08 11.14
C ASN A 728 21.97 3.88 12.35
N LEU A 729 22.69 3.76 13.48
CA LEU A 729 22.28 4.28 14.80
C LEU A 729 23.31 5.26 15.37
N PRO A 730 22.91 6.12 16.34
CA PRO A 730 23.84 6.92 17.14
C PRO A 730 24.96 6.05 17.71
N GLY A 731 26.17 6.60 17.74
CA GLY A 731 27.37 5.88 18.19
C GLY A 731 28.01 4.97 17.13
N VAL A 732 27.42 4.80 15.93
CA VAL A 732 28.04 4.03 14.84
C VAL A 732 28.47 4.97 13.71
N ASN A 733 29.79 4.99 13.45
CA ASN A 733 30.44 5.86 12.47
C ASN A 733 31.06 5.01 11.36
N LEU A 734 30.50 5.12 10.15
CA LEU A 734 30.91 4.36 8.97
C LEU A 734 31.69 5.27 8.03
N HIS A 735 32.94 4.91 7.73
CA HIS A 735 33.80 5.68 6.86
C HIS A 735 34.24 4.82 5.67
N LEU A 736 33.96 5.24 4.46
CA LEU A 736 34.27 4.52 3.23
C LEU A 736 35.22 5.35 2.35
N GLU A 737 36.41 4.81 2.12
CA GLU A 737 37.33 5.28 1.09
C GLU A 737 37.11 4.45 -0.19
N GLY A 738 36.48 5.05 -1.19
CA GLY A 738 36.04 4.40 -2.42
C GLY A 738 34.71 4.95 -2.92
N GLU A 739 33.76 4.05 -3.19
CA GLU A 739 32.43 4.38 -3.74
C GLU A 739 31.37 3.41 -3.21
N ALA A 740 30.10 3.81 -3.24
CA ALA A 740 28.98 2.96 -2.83
C ALA A 740 27.89 2.94 -3.91
N ASN A 741 27.17 1.83 -3.99
CA ASN A 741 26.03 1.71 -4.90
C ASN A 741 24.76 2.40 -4.31
N ASP A 742 23.57 1.93 -4.65
CA ASP A 742 22.30 2.52 -4.25
C ASP A 742 22.00 2.37 -2.75
N TYR A 743 21.06 3.19 -2.26
CA TYR A 743 20.45 3.06 -0.94
C TYR A 743 21.38 3.33 0.26
N VAL A 744 22.47 4.08 0.06
CA VAL A 744 23.33 4.52 1.15
C VAL A 744 22.50 5.20 2.24
N GLY A 745 22.66 4.75 3.49
CA GLY A 745 21.93 5.29 4.64
C GLY A 745 20.41 5.10 4.54
N LYS A 746 19.91 4.10 3.82
CA LYS A 746 18.49 3.74 3.80
C LYS A 746 17.95 3.58 5.22
N GLY A 747 16.91 4.34 5.57
CA GLY A 747 16.31 4.29 6.90
C GLY A 747 17.27 4.62 8.05
N ILE A 748 18.38 5.33 7.81
CA ILE A 748 19.29 5.76 8.88
C ILE A 748 18.53 6.52 9.96
N TYR A 749 18.77 6.17 11.22
CA TYR A 749 18.18 6.83 12.39
C TYR A 749 19.19 7.74 13.08
N GLY A 750 20.47 7.38 13.07
CA GLY A 750 21.52 8.14 13.71
C GLY A 750 22.92 7.75 13.26
N GLY A 751 23.92 8.31 13.91
CA GLY A 751 25.32 8.09 13.57
C GLY A 751 25.74 8.85 12.32
N GLU A 752 26.91 8.50 11.80
CA GLU A 752 27.53 9.18 10.67
C GLU A 752 27.96 8.19 9.59
N ILE A 753 27.70 8.56 8.33
CA ILE A 753 28.24 7.88 7.15
C ILE A 753 29.08 8.90 6.37
N VAL A 754 30.35 8.57 6.15
CA VAL A 754 31.31 9.39 5.40
C VAL A 754 31.82 8.60 4.20
N ILE A 755 31.71 9.17 3.00
CA ILE A 755 32.17 8.54 1.77
C ILE A 755 33.05 9.53 1.00
N LEU A 756 34.27 9.12 0.68
CA LEU A 756 35.22 9.92 -0.09
C LEU A 756 35.99 9.05 -1.07
N PRO A 757 36.47 9.62 -2.19
CA PRO A 757 37.24 8.86 -3.16
C PRO A 757 38.57 8.38 -2.57
N PRO A 758 39.20 7.37 -3.17
CA PRO A 758 40.54 6.94 -2.80
C PRO A 758 41.55 8.08 -2.82
N GLN A 759 42.53 8.10 -1.91
CA GLN A 759 43.53 9.18 -1.84
C GLN A 759 44.29 9.43 -3.15
N ASN A 760 44.43 8.39 -3.98
CA ASN A 760 45.15 8.44 -5.26
C ASN A 760 44.24 8.71 -6.47
N ALA A 761 42.96 9.05 -6.25
CA ALA A 761 42.05 9.43 -7.32
C ALA A 761 42.54 10.69 -8.04
N ASN A 762 42.51 10.67 -9.38
CA ASN A 762 43.01 11.75 -10.23
C ASN A 762 41.89 12.56 -10.92
N TYR A 763 40.64 12.38 -10.49
CA TYR A 763 39.46 13.10 -10.97
C TYR A 763 38.96 14.10 -9.93
N GLN A 764 38.18 15.10 -10.39
CA GLN A 764 37.51 16.06 -9.51
C GLN A 764 36.29 15.40 -8.86
N PRO A 765 36.23 15.27 -7.51
CA PRO A 765 35.12 14.58 -6.86
C PRO A 765 33.74 15.15 -7.20
N GLU A 766 33.61 16.48 -7.28
CA GLU A 766 32.34 17.18 -7.49
C GLU A 766 31.66 16.89 -8.84
N ASP A 767 32.45 16.43 -9.81
CA ASP A 767 31.99 16.10 -11.17
C ASP A 767 31.71 14.59 -11.35
N ASN A 768 31.99 13.76 -10.34
CA ASN A 768 31.95 12.31 -10.45
C ASN A 768 30.93 11.69 -9.49
N ALA A 769 30.26 10.62 -9.94
CA ALA A 769 29.38 9.85 -9.06
C ALA A 769 30.19 9.10 -8.00
N ILE A 770 29.67 9.07 -6.77
CA ILE A 770 30.28 8.33 -5.65
C ILE A 770 29.25 7.51 -4.86
N ILE A 771 27.97 7.87 -4.95
CA ILE A 771 26.85 7.13 -4.37
C ILE A 771 25.71 7.00 -5.39
N GLY A 772 24.96 5.90 -5.31
CA GLY A 772 23.86 5.60 -6.22
C GLY A 772 22.56 6.38 -5.93
N ASN A 773 21.44 5.73 -6.26
CA ASN A 773 20.09 6.26 -6.19
C ASN A 773 19.45 6.02 -4.82
N THR A 774 18.39 6.78 -4.53
CA THR A 774 17.48 6.53 -3.38
C THR A 774 18.25 6.49 -2.03
N CYS A 775 19.38 7.19 -1.94
CA CYS A 775 20.11 7.35 -0.69
C CYS A 775 19.25 8.09 0.34
N LEU A 776 19.39 7.72 1.62
CA LEU A 776 18.62 8.25 2.74
C LEU A 776 17.11 8.02 2.65
N TYR A 777 16.69 6.98 1.92
CA TYR A 777 15.26 6.69 1.77
C TYR A 777 14.57 6.48 3.12
N GLY A 778 13.61 7.35 3.43
CA GLY A 778 12.83 7.26 4.65
C GLY A 778 13.62 7.58 5.93
N ALA A 779 14.81 8.17 5.82
CA ALA A 779 15.71 8.36 6.95
C ALA A 779 15.06 9.13 8.12
N THR A 780 15.31 8.67 9.34
CA THR A 780 14.79 9.23 10.59
C THR A 780 15.88 9.69 11.56
N GLY A 781 17.04 10.07 11.02
CA GLY A 781 18.03 10.96 11.65
C GLY A 781 19.43 10.73 11.07
N GLY A 782 20.48 11.01 11.83
CA GLY A 782 21.87 10.81 11.41
C GLY A 782 22.37 11.79 10.34
N VAL A 783 23.62 11.58 9.93
CA VAL A 783 24.32 12.47 8.99
C VAL A 783 25.06 11.69 7.90
N LEU A 784 24.97 12.17 6.66
CA LEU A 784 25.72 11.67 5.51
C LEU A 784 26.61 12.76 4.91
N TYR A 785 27.90 12.48 4.76
CA TYR A 785 28.84 13.32 4.02
C TYR A 785 29.43 12.52 2.85
N ALA A 786 29.16 12.95 1.61
CA ALA A 786 29.70 12.29 0.42
C ALA A 786 30.45 13.30 -0.46
N ASN A 787 31.76 13.09 -0.64
CA ASN A 787 32.62 13.90 -1.49
C ASN A 787 32.48 13.44 -2.95
N GLY A 788 31.35 13.84 -3.55
CA GLY A 788 30.99 13.55 -4.93
C GLY A 788 29.48 13.60 -5.17
N ARG A 789 29.05 13.15 -6.37
CA ARG A 789 27.66 13.22 -6.83
C ARG A 789 26.85 11.98 -6.42
N ALA A 790 25.57 12.21 -6.14
CA ALA A 790 24.56 11.18 -5.96
C ALA A 790 23.74 10.93 -7.24
N GLY A 791 23.08 9.78 -7.31
CA GLY A 791 22.10 9.46 -8.34
C GLY A 791 20.74 10.16 -8.16
N GLU A 792 19.68 9.55 -8.70
CA GLU A 792 18.31 10.02 -8.59
C GLU A 792 17.73 9.82 -7.19
N ARG A 793 16.68 10.59 -6.86
CA ARG A 793 15.88 10.41 -5.64
C ARG A 793 16.69 10.49 -4.34
N PHE A 794 17.77 11.26 -4.36
CA PHE A 794 18.53 11.53 -3.16
C PHE A 794 17.63 12.17 -2.09
N ALA A 795 17.67 11.63 -0.87
CA ALA A 795 16.84 12.04 0.26
C ALA A 795 15.32 11.90 0.02
N VAL A 796 14.91 10.95 -0.83
CA VAL A 796 13.48 10.63 -1.00
C VAL A 796 12.87 10.22 0.34
N ARG A 797 11.71 10.81 0.68
CA ARG A 797 11.03 10.57 1.98
C ARG A 797 11.90 10.83 3.21
N ASN A 798 12.99 11.63 3.11
CA ASN A 798 13.79 11.98 4.29
C ASN A 798 12.90 12.71 5.32
N SER A 799 12.97 12.25 6.57
CA SER A 799 12.15 12.74 7.67
C SER A 799 12.95 13.59 8.66
N THR A 800 14.23 13.33 8.88
CA THR A 800 15.06 14.12 9.82
C THR A 800 16.57 14.10 9.57
N ALA A 801 17.08 13.32 8.60
CA ALA A 801 18.52 13.22 8.35
C ALA A 801 19.13 14.50 7.79
N LYS A 802 20.43 14.69 8.03
CA LYS A 802 21.23 15.77 7.44
C LYS A 802 22.19 15.19 6.40
N ALA A 803 22.45 15.93 5.32
CA ALA A 803 23.45 15.50 4.36
C ALA A 803 24.16 16.64 3.64
N VAL A 804 25.41 16.39 3.24
CA VAL A 804 26.16 17.23 2.30
C VAL A 804 26.73 16.36 1.18
N ILE A 805 26.36 16.70 -0.05
CA ILE A 805 26.81 16.05 -1.29
C ILE A 805 27.22 17.11 -2.33
N GLU A 806 27.87 16.71 -3.42
CA GLU A 806 28.43 17.66 -4.39
C GLU A 806 27.68 17.72 -5.73
N GLY A 807 26.58 16.97 -5.85
CA GLY A 807 25.64 17.03 -6.97
C GLY A 807 24.62 15.90 -6.87
N ALA A 808 23.51 15.99 -7.60
CA ALA A 808 22.46 14.96 -7.59
C ALA A 808 21.78 14.79 -8.95
N GLY A 809 21.13 13.65 -9.16
CA GLY A 809 20.23 13.40 -10.29
C GLY A 809 18.85 14.04 -10.13
N ASP A 810 17.85 13.49 -10.84
CA ASP A 810 16.46 13.92 -10.79
C ASP A 810 15.81 13.62 -9.41
N HIS A 811 14.71 14.31 -9.09
CA HIS A 811 13.87 14.01 -7.93
C HIS A 811 14.55 14.21 -6.56
N LEU A 812 15.52 15.12 -6.48
CA LEU A 812 16.14 15.51 -5.21
C LEU A 812 15.08 15.95 -4.19
N CYS A 813 15.16 15.40 -2.98
CA CYS A 813 14.25 15.68 -1.85
C CYS A 813 12.77 15.35 -2.10
N GLU A 814 12.48 14.43 -3.03
CA GLU A 814 11.10 14.00 -3.32
C GLU A 814 10.42 13.48 -2.04
N TYR A 815 9.23 13.99 -1.73
CA TYR A 815 8.48 13.65 -0.50
C TYR A 815 9.19 13.92 0.83
N MET A 816 10.23 14.75 0.89
CA MET A 816 10.91 15.08 2.15
C MET A 816 9.97 15.78 3.15
N THR A 817 10.02 15.38 4.42
CA THR A 817 9.16 15.90 5.51
C THR A 817 9.94 16.56 6.65
N GLY A 818 11.26 16.46 6.64
CA GLY A 818 12.16 17.09 7.60
C GLY A 818 13.62 16.74 7.32
N GLY A 819 14.54 17.29 8.11
CA GLY A 819 15.98 17.19 7.87
C GLY A 819 16.55 18.38 7.10
N VAL A 820 17.85 18.34 6.80
CA VAL A 820 18.57 19.42 6.10
C VAL A 820 19.51 18.84 5.05
N ILE A 821 19.30 19.19 3.78
CA ILE A 821 20.11 18.68 2.66
C ILE A 821 20.91 19.82 2.03
N VAL A 822 22.21 19.64 1.88
CA VAL A 822 23.11 20.58 1.20
C VAL A 822 23.69 19.93 -0.05
N VAL A 823 23.59 20.62 -1.18
CA VAL A 823 24.15 20.18 -2.47
C VAL A 823 25.09 21.24 -3.02
N LEU A 824 26.38 20.90 -3.12
CA LEU A 824 27.47 21.80 -3.51
C LEU A 824 27.70 21.89 -5.03
N GLY A 825 26.70 21.51 -5.82
CA GLY A 825 26.77 21.50 -7.29
C GLY A 825 25.42 21.27 -7.98
N SER A 826 25.48 20.85 -9.24
CA SER A 826 24.31 20.76 -10.12
C SER A 826 23.35 19.63 -9.75
N VAL A 827 22.07 19.87 -9.96
CA VAL A 827 20.96 18.93 -9.69
C VAL A 827 20.17 18.60 -10.97
N GLY A 828 19.41 17.50 -10.95
CA GLY A 828 18.44 17.15 -11.99
C GLY A 828 17.11 17.91 -11.85
N ARG A 829 16.10 17.51 -12.60
CA ARG A 829 14.75 18.12 -12.60
C ARG A 829 13.86 17.58 -11.49
N ASN A 830 12.69 18.22 -11.34
CA ASN A 830 11.63 17.85 -10.41
C ASN A 830 12.06 17.90 -8.93
N VAL A 831 12.95 18.84 -8.59
CA VAL A 831 13.46 19.05 -7.23
C VAL A 831 12.31 19.45 -6.30
N GLY A 832 12.24 18.85 -5.12
CA GLY A 832 11.26 19.18 -4.08
C GLY A 832 9.83 18.77 -4.39
N ALA A 833 9.60 17.87 -5.36
CA ALA A 833 8.27 17.34 -5.64
C ALA A 833 7.70 16.62 -4.40
N GLY A 834 6.53 17.04 -3.93
CA GLY A 834 5.94 16.49 -2.70
C GLY A 834 6.71 16.81 -1.41
N MET A 835 7.73 17.67 -1.44
CA MET A 835 8.47 18.07 -0.24
C MET A 835 7.60 18.96 0.64
N THR A 836 7.22 18.47 1.82
CA THR A 836 6.30 19.14 2.75
C THR A 836 6.97 19.56 4.06
N GLY A 837 8.27 19.38 4.21
CA GLY A 837 9.03 19.79 5.39
C GLY A 837 10.54 19.59 5.23
N GLY A 838 11.30 20.19 6.12
CA GLY A 838 12.75 20.28 6.04
C GLY A 838 13.24 21.39 5.10
N LEU A 839 14.56 21.59 5.06
CA LEU A 839 15.20 22.63 4.26
C LEU A 839 16.24 22.01 3.32
N ALA A 840 16.42 22.60 2.15
CA ALA A 840 17.54 22.26 1.28
C ALA A 840 18.28 23.50 0.79
N TYR A 841 19.61 23.40 0.70
CA TYR A 841 20.51 24.44 0.20
C TYR A 841 21.24 23.93 -1.03
N ILE A 842 21.06 24.58 -2.17
CA ILE A 842 21.52 24.08 -3.47
C ILE A 842 22.35 25.14 -4.18
N LEU A 843 23.58 24.79 -4.55
CA LEU A 843 24.47 25.60 -5.39
C LEU A 843 24.27 25.24 -6.87
N ASP A 844 23.15 25.68 -7.47
CA ASP A 844 22.88 25.52 -8.90
C ASP A 844 22.16 26.78 -9.44
N PRO A 845 22.79 27.57 -10.33
CA PRO A 845 22.15 28.76 -10.90
C PRO A 845 20.90 28.43 -11.73
N SER A 846 20.80 27.22 -12.29
CA SER A 846 19.69 26.76 -13.11
C SER A 846 18.52 26.14 -12.33
N LEU A 847 18.58 26.11 -10.99
CA LEU A 847 17.54 25.52 -10.14
C LEU A 847 16.11 26.01 -10.45
N PRO A 848 15.83 27.29 -10.74
CA PRO A 848 14.47 27.75 -11.00
C PRO A 848 13.74 26.99 -12.11
N GLU A 849 14.47 26.51 -13.13
CA GLU A 849 13.91 25.75 -14.26
C GLU A 849 13.69 24.25 -13.93
N LYS A 850 14.35 23.77 -12.88
CA LYS A 850 14.38 22.36 -12.45
C LYS A 850 13.47 22.08 -11.25
N LEU A 851 12.98 23.12 -10.58
CA LEU A 851 12.12 23.03 -9.41
C LEU A 851 10.74 22.46 -9.76
N ASN A 852 10.18 21.63 -8.88
CA ASN A 852 8.74 21.39 -8.88
C ASN A 852 8.03 22.49 -8.07
N PRO A 853 7.20 23.34 -8.69
CA PRO A 853 6.62 24.50 -8.01
C PRO A 853 5.33 24.19 -7.24
N GLU A 854 4.90 22.93 -7.13
CA GLU A 854 3.61 22.57 -6.53
C GLU A 854 3.51 22.96 -5.05
N ILE A 855 4.60 22.78 -4.29
CA ILE A 855 4.60 22.97 -2.82
C ILE A 855 5.68 23.95 -2.38
N VAL A 856 6.93 23.68 -2.76
CA VAL A 856 8.09 24.42 -2.28
C VAL A 856 8.25 25.78 -2.97
N LYS A 857 8.89 26.70 -2.27
CA LYS A 857 9.39 27.96 -2.83
C LYS A 857 10.92 27.97 -2.77
N ILE A 858 11.53 28.80 -3.60
CA ILE A 858 12.97 29.07 -3.54
C ILE A 858 13.22 30.52 -3.17
N GLN A 859 14.28 30.75 -2.40
CA GLN A 859 14.78 32.07 -2.02
C GLN A 859 16.30 32.05 -1.94
N ARG A 860 16.93 33.23 -1.90
CA ARG A 860 18.34 33.31 -1.51
C ARG A 860 18.47 33.13 -0.01
N VAL A 861 19.64 32.69 0.46
CA VAL A 861 19.91 32.57 1.89
C VAL A 861 20.01 33.97 2.51
N GLY A 862 18.91 34.43 3.12
CA GLY A 862 18.76 35.81 3.59
C GLY A 862 18.85 36.00 5.10
N THR A 863 18.81 34.92 5.90
CA THR A 863 18.86 35.01 7.37
C THR A 863 20.21 34.56 7.91
N ALA A 864 20.64 35.16 9.02
CA ALA A 864 21.88 34.77 9.69
C ALA A 864 21.85 33.30 10.16
N ALA A 865 20.69 32.84 10.68
CA ALA A 865 20.51 31.47 11.11
C ALA A 865 20.61 30.47 9.94
N GLY A 866 20.03 30.82 8.78
CA GLY A 866 20.13 29.99 7.58
C GLY A 866 21.55 29.94 7.01
N ALA A 867 22.27 31.06 7.03
CA ALA A 867 23.67 31.12 6.63
C ALA A 867 24.58 30.30 7.56
N GLU A 868 24.36 30.36 8.87
CA GLU A 868 25.12 29.60 9.86
C GLU A 868 24.85 28.09 9.74
N GLN A 869 23.59 27.68 9.57
CA GLN A 869 23.24 26.28 9.35
C GLN A 869 23.95 25.70 8.12
N LEU A 870 23.92 26.44 7.00
CA LEU A 870 24.61 26.04 5.78
C LEU A 870 26.12 25.95 5.99
N LYS A 871 26.73 26.99 6.58
CA LYS A 871 28.17 27.07 6.79
C LYS A 871 28.68 25.93 7.66
N SER A 872 28.02 25.69 8.80
CA SER A 872 28.38 24.63 9.75
C SER A 872 28.34 23.24 9.10
N LEU A 873 27.34 22.98 8.24
CA LEU A 873 27.26 21.70 7.51
C LEU A 873 28.41 21.53 6.51
N ILE A 874 28.79 22.61 5.81
CA ILE A 874 29.92 22.57 4.86
C ILE A 874 31.26 22.44 5.60
N GLU A 875 31.43 23.10 6.74
CA GLU A 875 32.62 22.95 7.60
C GLU A 875 32.79 21.51 8.06
N ALA A 876 31.73 20.89 8.59
CA ALA A 876 31.74 19.48 8.97
C ALA A 876 32.01 18.56 7.76
N HIS A 877 31.42 18.85 6.60
CA HIS A 877 31.70 18.10 5.38
C HIS A 877 33.19 18.16 5.00
N VAL A 878 33.82 19.33 5.05
CA VAL A 878 35.25 19.50 4.78
C VAL A 878 36.12 18.79 5.81
N GLU A 879 35.77 18.87 7.09
CA GLU A 879 36.46 18.17 8.18
C GLU A 879 36.46 16.66 7.96
N ARG A 880 35.31 16.08 7.58
CA ARG A 880 35.15 14.63 7.43
C ARG A 880 35.67 14.09 6.10
N THR A 881 35.57 14.86 5.02
CA THR A 881 35.84 14.35 3.67
C THR A 881 37.04 14.96 2.97
N ASN A 882 37.62 16.01 3.57
CA ASN A 882 38.68 16.80 2.95
C ASN A 882 38.28 17.41 1.59
N SER A 883 36.97 17.60 1.32
CA SER A 883 36.39 18.07 0.06
C SER A 883 37.08 19.33 -0.50
N PRO A 884 37.65 19.27 -1.72
CA PRO A 884 38.20 20.44 -2.40
C PRO A 884 37.14 21.52 -2.67
N LYS A 885 35.94 21.10 -3.08
CA LYS A 885 34.82 21.99 -3.39
C LYS A 885 34.33 22.74 -2.14
N GLY A 886 34.14 22.02 -1.04
CA GLY A 886 33.78 22.62 0.25
C GLY A 886 34.81 23.63 0.74
N LYS A 887 36.11 23.31 0.63
CA LYS A 887 37.20 24.25 0.98
C LYS A 887 37.16 25.52 0.14
N LEU A 888 36.95 25.39 -1.17
CA LEU A 888 36.85 26.53 -2.08
C LEU A 888 35.68 27.45 -1.70
N ILE A 889 34.53 26.87 -1.36
CA ILE A 889 33.34 27.60 -0.94
C ILE A 889 33.61 28.35 0.37
N LEU A 890 34.15 27.69 1.38
CA LEU A 890 34.44 28.31 2.68
C LEU A 890 35.48 29.43 2.57
N ALA A 891 36.52 29.25 1.73
CA ALA A 891 37.54 30.27 1.49
C ALA A 891 36.98 31.53 0.79
N ASN A 892 35.86 31.41 0.09
CA ASN A 892 35.22 32.50 -0.67
C ASN A 892 33.75 32.69 -0.25
N TRP A 893 33.46 32.50 1.03
CA TRP A 893 32.10 32.37 1.56
C TRP A 893 31.16 33.50 1.13
N ASP A 894 31.59 34.76 1.26
CA ASP A 894 30.77 35.93 0.92
C ASP A 894 30.32 35.94 -0.55
N SER A 895 31.16 35.40 -1.45
CA SER A 895 30.85 35.30 -2.88
C SER A 895 29.91 34.13 -3.18
N TYR A 896 30.08 32.99 -2.50
CA TYR A 896 29.27 31.79 -2.73
C TYR A 896 27.91 31.85 -2.06
N LEU A 897 27.77 32.50 -0.89
CA LEU A 897 26.51 32.56 -0.15
C LEU A 897 25.37 33.12 -0.99
N GLY A 898 25.62 34.18 -1.77
CA GLY A 898 24.63 34.77 -2.67
C GLY A 898 24.22 33.89 -3.86
N GLN A 899 24.95 32.80 -4.12
CA GLN A 899 24.69 31.87 -5.22
C GLN A 899 23.85 30.67 -4.80
N PHE A 900 23.78 30.36 -3.50
CA PHE A 900 22.91 29.31 -3.00
C PHE A 900 21.44 29.68 -3.15
N TRP A 901 20.64 28.68 -3.46
CA TRP A 901 19.19 28.71 -3.30
C TRP A 901 18.82 27.92 -2.06
N GLN A 902 17.93 28.49 -1.25
CA GLN A 902 17.25 27.81 -0.17
C GLN A 902 15.87 27.37 -0.67
N VAL A 903 15.60 26.07 -0.61
CA VAL A 903 14.30 25.47 -0.94
C VAL A 903 13.49 25.32 0.35
N VAL A 904 12.34 25.99 0.41
CA VAL A 904 11.53 26.16 1.62
C VAL A 904 10.09 25.70 1.36
N PRO A 905 9.62 24.62 2.01
CA PRO A 905 8.21 24.27 2.00
C PRO A 905 7.42 25.20 2.93
N PRO A 906 6.09 25.37 2.72
CA PRO A 906 5.29 26.31 3.50
C PRO A 906 5.29 26.05 5.02
N SER A 907 5.54 24.80 5.44
CA SER A 907 5.65 24.43 6.85
C SER A 907 6.87 25.01 7.56
N GLU A 908 7.89 25.44 6.83
CA GLU A 908 9.14 26.00 7.38
C GLU A 908 9.26 27.50 7.12
N ALA A 909 8.26 28.14 6.51
CA ALA A 909 8.34 29.54 6.10
C ALA A 909 8.60 30.51 7.27
N ASP A 910 8.14 30.14 8.47
CA ASP A 910 8.32 30.90 9.70
C ASP A 910 9.51 30.40 10.57
N SER A 911 10.34 29.49 10.04
CA SER A 911 11.53 29.03 10.77
C SER A 911 12.60 30.13 10.81
N PRO A 912 13.45 30.21 11.87
CA PRO A 912 14.53 31.19 11.95
C PRO A 912 15.48 31.18 10.73
N GLU A 913 15.68 30.01 10.15
CA GLU A 913 16.56 29.79 9.00
C GLU A 913 15.97 30.28 7.67
N ALA A 914 14.64 30.39 7.57
CA ALA A 914 13.96 30.73 6.32
C ALA A 914 13.22 32.08 6.36
N GLN A 915 12.81 32.56 7.54
CA GLN A 915 12.00 33.76 7.66
C GLN A 915 12.81 35.03 7.33
N ILE A 916 12.64 35.54 6.12
CA ILE A 916 13.17 36.85 5.73
C ILE A 916 12.22 37.90 6.32
N SER A 917 12.65 38.60 7.37
CA SER A 917 11.92 39.75 7.90
C SER A 917 11.77 40.78 6.79
N ALA A 918 10.54 41.02 6.32
CA ALA A 918 10.26 42.18 5.50
C ALA A 918 10.69 43.41 6.30
N GLU A 919 11.64 44.19 5.77
CA GLU A 919 11.85 45.55 6.27
C GLU A 919 10.49 46.23 6.31
N LYS A 920 10.01 46.52 7.52
CA LYS A 920 8.90 47.46 7.70
C LYS A 920 9.37 48.75 7.06
N THR A 921 8.91 49.02 5.84
CA THR A 921 8.95 50.36 5.29
C THR A 921 8.12 51.21 6.24
N LEU A 922 8.78 51.88 7.18
CA LEU A 922 8.19 52.95 7.95
C LEU A 922 7.78 54.00 6.93
N THR A 923 6.51 53.99 6.53
CA THR A 923 5.91 55.13 5.85
C THR A 923 5.96 56.28 6.85
N SER A 924 6.89 57.20 6.63
CA SER A 924 6.93 58.45 7.36
C SER A 924 5.75 59.33 6.92
N VAL A 925 4.92 59.63 7.92
CA VAL A 925 3.82 60.63 7.97
C VAL A 925 2.51 60.20 7.29
#